data_AF-A0A1N7QRT0-F1
#
_entry.id   AF-A0A1N7QRT0-F1
#
_cell.length_a   1.000
_cell.length_b   1.000
_cell.length_c   1.000
_cell.angle_alpha   90.00
_cell.angle_beta   90.00
_cell.angle_gamma   90.00
#
_symmetry.space_group_name_H-M   'P 1'
#
loop_
_entity.id
_entity.type
_entity.pdbx_description
1 polymer ?
#
loop_
_entity_poly.entity_id
_entity_poly.type
_entity_poly.pdbx_seq_one_letter_code
_entity_poly.pdbx_strand_id
1 'polypeptide(L)'
;MAEEKTGIAPSHIPTVGSGKYQIKTDLQNNLTTVQQQEIVFYVEGYNAAIPQNEILAMYPPNEHTGDFAGAFPHVQFRRSTLPWEFDCQYKGNRIPYIFLVLLKEEELASGDFEILESDTNHLNDSLEDIAEPKPLKILNLLKGNREIFPSVDFVSQLAHVRVQEHEELKKLNLPEETSIVISHRRVEPDTKYKVFVCYYSAEVNNQEKEKYQLNNFSGANEYEKTKSCVVLAEWSFESISADLYQININKLKEHPDFNTFQKGLADSEVLTLEELKKAANPELAWLISENEAYLKARKQEWEKLPEPKSVRDFEETENGKKEQNNYILEYLRYNGKNLKGYLYELQLQPFKMTMNVEHEAVRKLIDLAKIPLEHQLKAGGKIVSWYQGPFTNWNYSFDLYGWIQERGWTDVPDHQDYLNLLNEDTKMYDMTYSAAWQLGRLMIMNDNKVLQELKKWKNDLEIHHLLKEQNQYSYLPNLVTQAPAVPDLLLNYITGLIQFRNFPVYYLLPHPDLSTEESIKYFKIDNSWITAFLFGIFSAGPQLRLTDFEDYIMQNNVLKNVFDYDASYYGILLHSQTIKNWPHLVIELNKSTDFHYITTINDTLRLYITYRKFSDIDLYLKHENAHFGKEYNAEENQFIGLKDGGVQLANEYLYRQPKLRMQLNVSSV
;
A
#
# COMPACT_ATOMS: atom_id res chain seq x y z
N MET A 1 0.25 19.13 20.27
CA MET A 1 0.90 18.09 19.44
C MET A 1 0.95 16.85 20.29
N ALA A 2 0.16 15.83 19.98
CA ALA A 2 0.30 14.54 20.63
C ALA A 2 1.73 14.06 20.37
N GLU A 3 2.46 13.69 21.42
CA GLU A 3 3.80 13.12 21.26
C GLU A 3 3.64 11.77 20.57
N GLU A 4 4.07 11.72 19.31
CA GLU A 4 4.23 10.49 18.54
C GLU A 4 5.23 9.57 19.25
N LYS A 5 4.85 8.32 19.50
CA LYS A 5 5.70 7.36 20.23
C LYS A 5 5.71 6.00 19.54
N THR A 6 6.92 5.51 19.27
CA THR A 6 7.19 4.13 18.86
C THR A 6 8.07 3.45 19.89
N GLY A 7 7.74 2.20 20.20
CA GLY A 7 8.46 1.40 21.17
C GLY A 7 8.50 -0.06 20.80
N ILE A 8 9.43 -0.76 21.43
CA ILE A 8 9.63 -2.19 21.27
C ILE A 8 9.30 -2.87 22.59
N ALA A 9 8.32 -3.77 22.54
CA ALA A 9 8.04 -4.70 23.61
C ALA A 9 8.64 -6.07 23.26
N PRO A 10 9.19 -6.80 24.25
CA PRO A 10 9.85 -8.09 23.99
C PRO A 10 8.87 -9.16 23.52
N SER A 11 7.63 -9.14 24.00
CA SER A 11 6.58 -10.11 23.61
C SER A 11 5.19 -9.56 23.88
N HIS A 12 4.19 -10.09 23.17
CA HIS A 12 2.77 -9.93 23.50
C HIS A 12 2.18 -11.33 23.62
N ILE A 13 2.04 -11.78 24.86
CA ILE A 13 1.54 -13.11 25.18
C ILE A 13 0.01 -13.05 25.21
N PRO A 14 -0.71 -13.82 24.36
CA PRO A 14 -2.16 -13.84 24.40
C PRO A 14 -2.64 -14.47 25.71
N THR A 15 -3.78 -13.98 26.23
CA THR A 15 -4.41 -14.45 27.47
C THR A 15 -4.76 -15.94 27.42
N VAL A 16 -5.12 -16.44 26.25
CA VAL A 16 -5.37 -17.85 25.96
C VAL A 16 -4.57 -18.22 24.71
N GLY A 17 -3.70 -19.22 24.81
CA GLY A 17 -2.94 -19.70 23.66
C GLY A 17 -3.81 -20.48 22.68
N SER A 18 -3.35 -20.69 21.45
CA SER A 18 -4.04 -21.54 20.48
C SER A 18 -4.00 -23.00 20.93
N GLY A 19 -5.13 -23.70 20.76
CA GLY A 19 -5.28 -25.09 21.21
C GLY A 19 -6.71 -25.49 21.54
N LYS A 20 -6.85 -26.74 22.00
CA LYS A 20 -8.12 -27.31 22.44
C LYS A 20 -8.28 -27.14 23.95
N TYR A 21 -9.34 -26.46 24.37
CA TYR A 21 -9.64 -26.22 25.77
C TYR A 21 -10.88 -26.99 26.20
N GLN A 22 -10.83 -27.54 27.40
CA GLN A 22 -11.96 -28.22 28.04
C GLN A 22 -12.27 -27.52 29.36
N ILE A 23 -13.42 -26.85 29.42
CA ILE A 23 -13.94 -26.28 30.66
C ILE A 23 -14.80 -27.33 31.34
N LYS A 24 -14.45 -27.68 32.56
CA LYS A 24 -15.27 -28.53 33.43
C LYS A 24 -15.93 -27.66 34.48
N THR A 25 -17.25 -27.67 34.52
CA THR A 25 -18.02 -26.93 35.54
C THR A 25 -18.68 -27.90 36.50
N ASP A 26 -18.38 -27.77 37.78
CA ASP A 26 -19.03 -28.50 38.86
C ASP A 26 -20.13 -27.64 39.47
N LEU A 27 -21.41 -27.99 39.27
CA LEU A 27 -22.52 -27.29 39.90
C LEU A 27 -22.85 -27.94 41.25
N GLN A 28 -22.72 -27.18 42.34
CA GLN A 28 -23.17 -27.56 43.68
C GLN A 28 -24.38 -26.72 44.08
N ASN A 29 -25.51 -27.38 44.39
CA ASN A 29 -26.64 -26.73 45.07
C ASN A 29 -27.16 -27.61 46.22
N ASN A 30 -28.04 -27.06 47.05
CA ASN A 30 -28.58 -27.73 48.24
C ASN A 30 -29.47 -28.97 47.97
N LEU A 31 -29.75 -29.29 46.71
CA LEU A 31 -30.65 -30.36 46.25
C LEU A 31 -29.93 -31.42 45.40
N THR A 32 -28.71 -31.18 44.90
CA THR A 32 -28.00 -32.11 44.02
C THR A 32 -26.49 -31.97 44.17
N THR A 33 -25.81 -33.08 44.47
CA THR A 33 -24.36 -33.14 44.58
C THR A 33 -23.78 -33.53 43.22
N VAL A 34 -23.24 -32.53 42.52
CA VAL A 34 -22.41 -32.61 41.30
C VAL A 34 -23.14 -33.01 40.02
N GLN A 35 -23.45 -32.01 39.20
CA GLN A 35 -23.67 -32.20 37.76
C GLN A 35 -22.45 -31.62 37.02
N GLN A 36 -21.59 -32.49 36.49
CA GLN A 36 -20.44 -32.09 35.68
C GLN A 36 -20.90 -31.79 34.26
N GLN A 37 -20.74 -30.55 33.83
CA GLN A 37 -20.84 -30.17 32.42
C GLN A 37 -19.45 -29.90 31.87
N GLU A 38 -19.18 -30.46 30.70
CA GLU A 38 -17.93 -30.26 29.99
C GLU A 38 -18.22 -29.52 28.68
N ILE A 39 -17.55 -28.38 28.48
CA ILE A 39 -17.60 -27.62 27.23
C ILE A 39 -16.21 -27.65 26.62
N VAL A 40 -16.13 -28.05 25.35
CA VAL A 40 -14.90 -28.02 24.56
C VAL A 40 -15.00 -26.88 23.57
N PHE A 41 -14.00 -26.01 23.55
CA PHE A 41 -13.86 -24.96 22.54
C PHE A 41 -12.42 -24.91 22.03
N TYR A 42 -12.25 -24.30 20.85
CA TYR A 42 -10.98 -24.24 20.15
C TYR A 42 -10.56 -22.78 20.01
N VAL A 43 -9.29 -22.51 20.27
CA VAL A 43 -8.65 -21.23 19.97
C VAL A 43 -7.77 -21.44 18.76
N GLU A 44 -8.13 -20.79 17.66
CA GLU A 44 -7.44 -20.91 16.38
C GLU A 44 -6.04 -20.30 16.43
N GLY A 45 -5.11 -20.86 15.65
CA GLY A 45 -3.75 -20.35 15.46
C GLY A 45 -3.16 -20.91 14.18
N TYR A 46 -2.19 -20.23 13.57
CA TYR A 46 -1.64 -20.64 12.28
C TYR A 46 -0.57 -21.73 12.44
N ASN A 47 -0.96 -22.98 12.25
CA ASN A 47 -0.10 -24.17 12.24
C ASN A 47 0.10 -24.80 10.86
N ALA A 48 -0.72 -24.47 9.85
CA ALA A 48 -0.60 -25.01 8.50
C ALA A 48 -0.05 -23.97 7.50
N ALA A 49 -0.68 -22.80 7.43
CA ALA A 49 -0.26 -21.70 6.58
C ALA A 49 -0.65 -20.37 7.21
N ILE A 50 0.18 -19.33 7.04
CA ILE A 50 -0.18 -17.97 7.39
C ILE A 50 -0.87 -17.32 6.19
N PRO A 51 -2.11 -16.85 6.32
CA PRO A 51 -2.81 -16.10 5.28
C PRO A 51 -2.03 -14.85 4.83
N GLN A 52 -2.05 -14.56 3.53
CA GLN A 52 -1.29 -13.43 2.97
C GLN A 52 -1.73 -12.07 3.56
N ASN A 53 -3.00 -11.92 3.92
CA ASN A 53 -3.52 -10.70 4.56
C ASN A 53 -2.96 -10.45 5.98
N GLU A 54 -2.44 -11.49 6.65
CA GLU A 54 -1.79 -11.37 7.96
C GLU A 54 -0.39 -10.74 7.84
N ILE A 55 0.28 -10.93 6.70
CA ILE A 55 1.60 -10.36 6.44
C ILE A 55 1.44 -8.90 6.03
N LEU A 56 1.93 -7.98 6.86
CA LEU A 56 1.93 -6.53 6.57
C LEU A 56 3.04 -6.16 5.59
N ALA A 57 4.24 -6.69 5.83
CA ALA A 57 5.42 -6.40 5.03
C ALA A 57 6.45 -7.54 5.18
N MET A 58 7.27 -7.73 4.15
CA MET A 58 8.43 -8.61 4.17
C MET A 58 9.61 -7.91 3.52
N TYR A 59 10.79 -8.11 4.09
CA TYR A 59 12.02 -7.53 3.60
C TYR A 59 13.12 -8.59 3.58
N PRO A 60 13.90 -8.72 2.49
CA PRO A 60 13.62 -8.16 1.17
C PRO A 60 12.26 -8.61 0.60
N PRO A 61 11.64 -7.81 -0.29
CA PRO A 61 10.31 -8.14 -0.82
C PRO A 61 10.30 -9.41 -1.68
N ASN A 62 9.14 -10.10 -1.75
CA ASN A 62 9.00 -11.31 -2.56
C ASN A 62 9.24 -11.07 -4.05
N GLU A 63 9.99 -11.97 -4.67
CA GLU A 63 10.39 -12.01 -6.09
C GLU A 63 11.11 -10.73 -6.54
N HIS A 64 11.68 -9.96 -5.61
CA HIS A 64 12.42 -8.75 -5.93
C HIS A 64 13.91 -8.99 -6.07
N THR A 65 14.51 -8.24 -6.99
CA THR A 65 15.96 -8.20 -7.21
C THR A 65 16.47 -6.80 -6.84
N GLY A 66 17.41 -6.69 -5.91
CA GLY A 66 17.92 -5.38 -5.46
C GLY A 66 19.19 -5.49 -4.60
N ASP A 67 19.74 -4.36 -4.19
CA ASP A 67 20.85 -4.34 -3.22
C ASP A 67 20.31 -4.54 -1.81
N PHE A 68 20.34 -5.80 -1.39
CA PHE A 68 19.94 -6.24 -0.06
C PHE A 68 21.14 -6.69 0.77
N ALA A 69 22.37 -6.52 0.27
CA ALA A 69 23.57 -7.02 0.92
C ALA A 69 23.74 -6.40 2.32
N GLY A 70 24.02 -7.24 3.32
CA GLY A 70 24.16 -6.84 4.72
C GLY A 70 22.84 -6.67 5.49
N ALA A 71 21.68 -6.80 4.84
CA ALA A 71 20.41 -6.82 5.54
C ALA A 71 20.16 -8.14 6.27
N PHE A 72 19.38 -8.07 7.35
CA PHE A 72 18.73 -9.24 7.95
C PHE A 72 17.28 -9.31 7.45
N PRO A 73 16.91 -10.40 6.75
CA PRO A 73 15.53 -10.55 6.30
C PRO A 73 14.57 -10.57 7.48
N HIS A 74 13.42 -9.93 7.34
CA HIS A 74 12.40 -9.86 8.36
C HIS A 74 10.99 -9.83 7.77
N VAL A 75 10.03 -10.24 8.58
CA VAL A 75 8.60 -10.21 8.25
C VAL A 75 7.84 -9.52 9.37
N GLN A 76 6.86 -8.70 9.01
CA GLN A 76 5.96 -8.01 9.94
C GLN A 76 4.54 -8.56 9.77
N PHE A 77 3.90 -8.92 10.88
CA PHE A 77 2.52 -9.41 10.90
C PHE A 77 1.56 -8.40 11.52
N ARG A 78 0.29 -8.48 11.11
CA ARG A 78 -0.80 -7.65 11.63
C ARG A 78 -1.03 -7.86 13.12
N ARG A 79 -1.05 -9.12 13.58
CA ARG A 79 -1.30 -9.45 14.99
C ARG A 79 0.01 -9.42 15.78
N SER A 80 0.05 -8.62 16.84
CA SER A 80 1.18 -8.56 17.78
C SER A 80 1.39 -9.87 18.55
N THR A 81 0.33 -10.64 18.77
CA THR A 81 0.38 -11.93 19.47
C THR A 81 0.87 -13.08 18.61
N LEU A 82 0.90 -12.94 17.27
CA LEU A 82 1.10 -14.06 16.34
C LEU A 82 2.28 -14.95 16.73
N PRO A 83 3.52 -14.45 16.96
CA PRO A 83 4.66 -15.31 17.25
C PRO A 83 4.52 -16.11 18.54
N TRP A 84 3.64 -15.69 19.47
CA TRP A 84 3.43 -16.30 20.78
C TRP A 84 2.06 -16.97 20.89
N GLU A 85 1.33 -17.23 19.80
CA GLU A 85 0.00 -17.86 19.85
C GLU A 85 0.02 -19.24 20.52
N PHE A 86 1.02 -20.06 20.23
CA PHE A 86 1.20 -21.36 20.87
C PHE A 86 2.02 -21.25 22.16
N ASP A 87 1.73 -22.13 23.14
CA ASP A 87 2.45 -22.19 24.42
C ASP A 87 3.74 -23.03 24.28
N CYS A 88 4.74 -22.44 23.61
CA CYS A 88 6.09 -22.99 23.52
C CYS A 88 6.93 -22.48 24.69
N GLN A 89 7.40 -23.36 25.56
CA GLN A 89 8.23 -22.98 26.70
C GLN A 89 9.65 -23.49 26.56
N TYR A 90 10.62 -22.63 26.89
CA TYR A 90 12.04 -22.98 27.01
C TYR A 90 12.59 -22.43 28.33
N LYS A 91 13.20 -23.30 29.14
CA LYS A 91 13.70 -22.96 30.49
C LYS A 91 12.65 -22.22 31.38
N GLY A 92 11.37 -22.55 31.21
CA GLY A 92 10.26 -21.94 31.97
C GLY A 92 9.73 -20.61 31.43
N ASN A 93 10.30 -20.07 30.34
CA ASN A 93 9.82 -18.85 29.68
C ASN A 93 9.09 -19.19 28.37
N ARG A 94 7.99 -18.48 28.07
CA ARG A 94 7.28 -18.61 26.80
C ARG A 94 8.09 -17.93 25.69
N ILE A 95 8.44 -18.69 24.66
CA ILE A 95 9.22 -18.26 23.51
C ILE A 95 8.34 -18.21 22.25
N PRO A 96 8.72 -17.42 21.23
CA PRO A 96 7.99 -17.43 19.98
C PRO A 96 8.11 -18.80 19.29
N TYR A 97 7.02 -19.30 18.73
CA TYR A 97 7.01 -20.60 18.04
C TYR A 97 7.53 -20.50 16.60
N ILE A 98 7.44 -19.32 15.99
CA ILE A 98 7.89 -19.05 14.63
C ILE A 98 9.27 -18.39 14.58
N PHE A 99 10.02 -18.71 13.53
CA PHE A 99 11.30 -18.09 13.19
C PHE A 99 11.51 -18.07 11.67
N LEU A 100 12.51 -17.31 11.21
CA LEU A 100 12.87 -17.22 9.80
C LEU A 100 14.10 -18.07 9.46
N VAL A 101 13.97 -18.94 8.47
CA VAL A 101 15.09 -19.67 7.86
C VAL A 101 15.42 -19.04 6.52
N LEU A 102 16.66 -18.60 6.38
CA LEU A 102 17.18 -18.06 5.12
C LEU A 102 18.06 -19.13 4.47
N LEU A 103 17.71 -19.59 3.27
CA LEU A 103 18.48 -20.55 2.48
C LEU A 103 18.94 -19.92 1.17
N LYS A 104 20.18 -20.17 0.77
CA LYS A 104 20.66 -19.85 -0.59
C LYS A 104 20.06 -20.85 -1.58
N GLU A 105 19.80 -20.42 -2.81
CA GLU A 105 19.32 -21.33 -3.86
C GLU A 105 20.30 -22.47 -4.13
N GLU A 106 21.61 -22.20 -4.03
CA GLU A 106 22.67 -23.22 -4.10
C GLU A 106 22.62 -24.23 -2.95
N GLU A 107 22.27 -23.79 -1.73
CA GLU A 107 22.12 -24.67 -0.56
C GLU A 107 20.91 -25.60 -0.74
N LEU A 108 19.81 -25.11 -1.32
CA LEU A 108 18.66 -25.94 -1.72
C LEU A 108 19.02 -26.93 -2.84
N ALA A 109 19.80 -26.49 -3.83
CA ALA A 109 20.20 -27.32 -4.96
C ALA A 109 21.23 -28.41 -4.60
N SER A 110 21.97 -28.24 -3.50
CA SER A 110 22.99 -29.20 -3.04
C SER A 110 22.44 -30.58 -2.63
N GLY A 111 21.13 -30.68 -2.38
CA GLY A 111 20.48 -31.89 -1.86
C GLY A 111 20.64 -32.09 -0.34
N ASP A 112 21.16 -31.09 0.38
CA ASP A 112 21.25 -31.06 1.84
C ASP A 112 19.87 -30.90 2.52
N PHE A 113 18.92 -30.31 1.79
CA PHE A 113 17.56 -30.05 2.23
C PHE A 113 16.54 -30.84 1.39
N GLU A 114 15.46 -31.26 2.04
CA GLU A 114 14.30 -31.87 1.39
C GLU A 114 13.03 -31.12 1.82
N ILE A 115 12.21 -30.74 0.85
CA ILE A 115 10.89 -30.16 1.11
C ILE A 115 9.86 -31.26 0.82
N LEU A 116 9.22 -31.78 1.87
CA LEU A 116 8.14 -32.75 1.76
C LEU A 116 6.80 -32.03 1.73
N GLU A 117 5.96 -32.34 0.75
CA GLU A 117 4.56 -31.93 0.72
C GLU A 117 3.73 -32.97 1.51
N SER A 118 2.94 -32.49 2.46
CA SER A 118 2.12 -33.28 3.36
C SER A 118 0.81 -32.54 3.64
N ASP A 119 0.08 -32.95 4.66
CA ASP A 119 -1.18 -32.33 5.07
C ASP A 119 -1.33 -32.27 6.59
N THR A 120 -2.36 -31.57 7.06
CA THR A 120 -2.60 -31.38 8.49
C THR A 120 -2.95 -32.65 9.26
N ASN A 121 -3.31 -33.77 8.61
CA ASN A 121 -3.52 -35.05 9.30
C ASN A 121 -2.21 -35.63 9.85
N HIS A 122 -1.07 -35.19 9.29
CA HIS A 122 0.26 -35.53 9.77
C HIS A 122 0.70 -34.65 10.95
N LEU A 123 -0.12 -33.70 11.41
CA LEU A 123 0.10 -32.95 12.65
C LEU A 123 -0.63 -33.59 13.84
N ASN A 124 0.10 -33.92 14.91
CA ASN A 124 -0.47 -34.58 16.09
C ASN A 124 -1.48 -33.70 16.86
N ASP A 125 -1.30 -32.38 16.78
CA ASP A 125 -2.15 -31.36 17.44
C ASP A 125 -2.92 -30.51 16.40
N SER A 126 -3.26 -31.08 15.24
CA SER A 126 -4.06 -30.34 14.26
C SER A 126 -5.43 -29.96 14.85
N LEU A 127 -5.80 -28.69 14.67
CA LEU A 127 -7.14 -28.18 14.97
C LEU A 127 -8.08 -28.26 13.76
N GLU A 128 -7.56 -28.66 12.59
CA GLU A 128 -8.32 -28.79 11.34
C GLU A 128 -9.15 -30.08 11.30
N ASP A 129 -10.24 -30.06 10.53
CA ASP A 129 -11.06 -31.25 10.31
C ASP A 129 -10.27 -32.31 9.54
N ILE A 130 -10.28 -33.55 10.04
CA ILE A 130 -9.64 -34.71 9.42
C ILE A 130 -10.23 -34.98 8.02
N ALA A 131 -11.50 -34.61 7.80
CA ALA A 131 -12.17 -34.74 6.52
C ALA A 131 -11.75 -33.67 5.48
N GLU A 132 -11.19 -32.54 5.92
CA GLU A 132 -10.77 -31.42 5.07
C GLU A 132 -9.34 -30.96 5.41
N PRO A 133 -8.32 -31.81 5.17
CA PRO A 133 -6.95 -31.50 5.56
C PRO A 133 -6.38 -30.36 4.71
N LYS A 134 -5.63 -29.45 5.34
CA LYS A 134 -4.93 -28.36 4.66
C LYS A 134 -3.55 -28.81 4.19
N PRO A 135 -3.07 -28.31 3.03
CA PRO A 135 -1.74 -28.64 2.52
C PRO A 135 -0.66 -28.06 3.45
N LEU A 136 0.43 -28.81 3.63
CA LEU A 136 1.51 -28.48 4.53
C LEU A 136 2.86 -28.79 3.87
N LYS A 137 3.88 -27.97 4.15
CA LYS A 137 5.25 -28.19 3.66
C LYS A 137 6.19 -28.40 4.84
N ILE A 138 7.06 -29.39 4.75
CA ILE A 138 8.02 -29.75 5.78
C ILE A 138 9.42 -29.63 5.21
N LEU A 139 10.24 -28.77 5.79
CA LEU A 139 11.64 -28.59 5.42
C LEU A 139 12.51 -29.43 6.37
N ASN A 140 13.15 -30.45 5.79
CA ASN A 140 14.04 -31.39 6.47
C ASN A 140 15.49 -31.15 6.09
N LEU A 141 16.37 -31.21 7.09
CA LEU A 141 17.82 -31.20 6.93
C LEU A 141 18.35 -32.64 6.91
N LEU A 142 18.73 -33.10 5.71
CA LEU A 142 19.29 -34.42 5.50
C LEU A 142 20.77 -34.47 5.87
N LYS A 143 21.54 -33.48 5.37
CA LYS A 143 22.99 -33.33 5.53
C LYS A 143 23.32 -31.82 5.61
N GLY A 144 24.48 -31.44 6.14
CA GLY A 144 24.90 -30.04 6.22
C GLY A 144 25.00 -29.47 7.64
N ASN A 145 25.32 -28.17 7.73
CA ASN A 145 25.57 -27.49 9.00
C ASN A 145 24.25 -27.18 9.73
N ARG A 146 24.15 -27.59 11.00
CA ARG A 146 22.96 -27.36 11.84
C ARG A 146 22.73 -25.88 12.18
N GLU A 147 23.74 -25.04 12.00
CA GLU A 147 23.67 -23.58 12.23
C GLU A 147 22.73 -22.85 11.25
N ILE A 148 22.23 -23.55 10.22
CA ILE A 148 21.25 -22.98 9.28
C ILE A 148 19.88 -22.77 9.94
N PHE A 149 19.53 -23.57 10.96
CA PHE A 149 18.39 -23.26 11.82
C PHE A 149 18.89 -22.44 13.01
N PRO A 150 18.13 -21.43 13.48
CA PRO A 150 18.48 -20.72 14.70
C PRO A 150 18.55 -21.71 15.88
N SER A 151 19.21 -21.34 16.97
CA SER A 151 19.10 -22.11 18.21
C SER A 151 17.84 -21.70 18.96
N VAL A 152 17.27 -22.61 19.75
CA VAL A 152 16.03 -22.35 20.53
C VAL A 152 16.18 -21.14 21.45
N ASP A 153 17.37 -20.99 22.06
CA ASP A 153 17.72 -19.83 22.90
C ASP A 153 17.69 -18.53 22.08
N PHE A 154 18.19 -18.56 20.84
CA PHE A 154 18.26 -17.39 19.97
C PHE A 154 16.90 -17.00 19.38
N VAL A 155 16.00 -17.96 19.16
CA VAL A 155 14.63 -17.69 18.67
C VAL A 155 13.88 -16.71 19.58
N SER A 156 14.14 -16.73 20.89
CA SER A 156 13.57 -15.75 21.83
C SER A 156 13.95 -14.28 21.56
N GLN A 157 15.06 -14.05 20.85
CA GLN A 157 15.59 -12.71 20.52
C GLN A 157 15.26 -12.30 19.08
N LEU A 158 14.76 -13.23 18.26
CA LEU A 158 14.47 -13.01 16.84
C LEU A 158 13.06 -12.46 16.59
N ALA A 159 12.20 -12.39 17.61
CA ALA A 159 10.88 -11.80 17.51
C ALA A 159 10.66 -10.72 18.56
N HIS A 160 9.94 -9.66 18.19
CA HIS A 160 9.54 -8.58 19.10
C HIS A 160 8.21 -7.98 18.65
N VAL A 161 7.61 -7.20 19.54
CA VAL A 161 6.39 -6.45 19.29
C VAL A 161 6.76 -4.99 19.09
N ARG A 162 6.23 -4.41 18.04
CA ARG A 162 6.35 -2.99 17.74
C ARG A 162 5.04 -2.31 18.10
N VAL A 163 5.11 -1.39 19.06
CA VAL A 163 3.99 -0.58 19.56
C VAL A 163 4.12 0.84 19.00
N GLN A 164 3.03 1.34 18.41
CA GLN A 164 3.01 2.57 17.62
C GLN A 164 1.75 3.39 17.93
N GLU A 165 1.93 4.58 18.52
CA GLU A 165 0.87 5.54 18.77
C GLU A 165 1.00 6.75 17.83
N HIS A 166 0.45 6.61 16.61
CA HIS A 166 0.50 7.68 15.58
C HIS A 166 -0.88 7.94 14.98
N GLU A 167 -1.31 9.21 14.91
CA GLU A 167 -2.57 9.59 14.26
C GLU A 167 -2.58 9.26 12.75
N GLU A 168 -1.42 9.28 12.10
CA GLU A 168 -1.25 9.02 10.67
C GLU A 168 -1.47 7.55 10.29
N LEU A 169 -1.02 6.63 11.13
CA LEU A 169 -1.20 5.18 10.91
C LEU A 169 -2.66 4.79 11.10
N LYS A 170 -3.39 5.46 12.00
CA LYS A 170 -4.85 5.30 12.14
C LYS A 170 -5.57 5.64 10.84
N LYS A 171 -5.14 6.68 10.11
CA LYS A 171 -5.69 7.04 8.79
C LYS A 171 -5.41 5.97 7.73
N LEU A 172 -4.30 5.24 7.85
CA LEU A 172 -3.93 4.12 6.96
C LEU A 172 -4.56 2.78 7.36
N ASN A 173 -5.38 2.74 8.43
CA ASN A 173 -5.97 1.53 8.98
C ASN A 173 -4.93 0.44 9.32
N LEU A 174 -3.77 0.86 9.81
CA LEU A 174 -2.71 -0.02 10.29
C LEU A 174 -2.90 -0.27 11.80
N PRO A 175 -2.63 -1.48 12.30
CA PRO A 175 -2.75 -1.80 13.73
C PRO A 175 -1.72 -1.03 14.57
N GLU A 176 -2.11 -0.63 15.78
CA GLU A 176 -1.24 0.07 16.75
C GLU A 176 -0.08 -0.83 17.23
N GLU A 177 -0.33 -2.13 17.34
CA GLU A 177 0.68 -3.12 17.68
C GLU A 177 0.85 -4.14 16.57
N THR A 178 2.10 -4.47 16.25
CA THR A 178 2.46 -5.47 15.24
C THR A 178 3.58 -6.35 15.76
N SER A 179 3.69 -7.56 15.24
CA SER A 179 4.83 -8.43 15.55
C SER A 179 5.82 -8.47 14.39
N ILE A 180 7.11 -8.58 14.71
CA ILE A 180 8.19 -8.65 13.74
C ILE A 180 9.05 -9.86 14.07
N VAL A 181 9.41 -10.63 13.05
CA VAL A 181 10.34 -11.75 13.14
C VAL A 181 11.51 -11.50 12.19
N ILE A 182 12.73 -11.64 12.69
CA ILE A 182 13.99 -11.36 11.99
C ILE A 182 14.76 -12.68 11.79
N SER A 183 15.48 -12.80 10.68
CA SER A 183 16.38 -13.92 10.43
C SER A 183 17.70 -13.80 11.21
N HIS A 184 18.29 -14.93 11.60
CA HIS A 184 19.64 -14.95 12.19
C HIS A 184 20.77 -14.85 11.16
N ARG A 185 20.47 -14.97 9.86
CA ARG A 185 21.45 -14.89 8.78
C ARG A 185 21.32 -13.57 8.03
N ARG A 186 22.47 -13.00 7.69
CA ARG A 186 22.58 -11.80 6.84
C ARG A 186 22.58 -12.17 5.36
N VAL A 187 22.10 -11.26 4.53
CA VAL A 187 22.11 -11.38 3.06
C VAL A 187 23.51 -11.06 2.51
N GLU A 188 23.98 -11.90 1.59
CA GLU A 188 25.21 -11.69 0.83
C GLU A 188 24.92 -11.06 -0.54
N PRO A 189 25.90 -10.35 -1.14
CA PRO A 189 25.78 -9.86 -2.51
C PRO A 189 25.70 -11.00 -3.54
N ASP A 190 25.12 -10.71 -4.71
CA ASP A 190 25.06 -11.59 -5.90
C ASP A 190 24.53 -13.01 -5.61
N THR A 191 23.53 -13.11 -4.74
CA THR A 191 23.01 -14.38 -4.25
C THR A 191 21.49 -14.38 -4.27
N LYS A 192 20.91 -15.49 -4.75
CA LYS A 192 19.47 -15.76 -4.67
C LYS A 192 19.13 -16.50 -3.39
N TYR A 193 18.08 -16.03 -2.73
CA TYR A 193 17.64 -16.53 -1.45
C TYR A 193 16.18 -16.96 -1.49
N LYS A 194 15.88 -17.99 -0.70
CA LYS A 194 14.53 -18.38 -0.33
C LYS A 194 14.39 -18.30 1.18
N VAL A 195 13.37 -17.59 1.63
CA VAL A 195 13.06 -17.41 3.05
C VAL A 195 11.83 -18.22 3.41
N PHE A 196 11.89 -18.87 4.57
CA PHE A 196 10.81 -19.67 5.10
C PHE A 196 10.45 -19.18 6.50
N VAL A 197 9.16 -18.88 6.73
CA VAL A 197 8.58 -18.73 8.06
C VAL A 197 8.26 -20.11 8.56
N CYS A 198 8.92 -20.56 9.63
CA CYS A 198 8.81 -21.93 10.11
C CYS A 198 8.65 -22.01 11.62
N TYR A 199 8.14 -23.15 12.08
CA TYR A 199 8.25 -23.58 13.48
C TYR A 199 8.91 -24.96 13.57
N TYR A 200 9.56 -25.26 14.71
CA TYR A 200 10.20 -26.56 14.90
C TYR A 200 9.15 -27.66 15.01
N SER A 201 9.32 -28.70 14.19
CA SER A 201 8.56 -29.93 14.33
C SER A 201 9.49 -31.08 14.67
N ALA A 202 9.04 -31.94 15.58
CA ALA A 202 9.71 -33.19 15.88
C ALA A 202 8.86 -34.36 15.33
N GLU A 203 9.52 -35.35 14.72
CA GLU A 203 8.87 -36.65 14.48
C GLU A 203 8.56 -37.31 15.84
N VAL A 204 7.32 -37.75 16.02
CA VAL A 204 6.86 -38.39 17.26
C VAL A 204 7.12 -39.90 17.19
N ASN A 205 8.21 -40.35 17.82
CA ASN A 205 8.58 -41.76 18.08
C ASN A 205 8.84 -42.68 16.85
N ASN A 206 9.83 -43.57 16.99
CA ASN A 206 10.24 -44.57 15.98
C ASN A 206 9.13 -45.57 15.53
N GLN A 207 7.93 -45.52 16.09
CA GLN A 207 6.82 -46.45 15.81
C GLN A 207 5.70 -45.82 14.96
N GLU A 208 5.58 -44.49 14.90
CA GLU A 208 4.61 -43.77 14.05
C GLU A 208 5.40 -42.86 13.09
N LYS A 209 5.91 -43.43 12.00
CA LYS A 209 6.53 -42.64 10.93
C LYS A 209 5.52 -41.60 10.40
N GLU A 210 6.00 -40.40 10.09
CA GLU A 210 5.25 -39.32 9.41
C GLU A 210 4.26 -38.51 10.27
N LYS A 211 4.36 -38.52 11.61
CA LYS A 211 3.64 -37.55 12.46
C LYS A 211 4.57 -36.49 13.06
N TYR A 212 4.18 -35.24 12.89
CA TYR A 212 4.90 -34.04 13.30
C TYR A 212 4.14 -33.32 14.42
N GLN A 213 4.85 -32.84 15.43
CA GLN A 213 4.27 -32.04 16.50
C GLN A 213 5.08 -30.77 16.73
N LEU A 214 4.38 -29.67 17.05
CA LEU A 214 4.98 -28.43 17.54
C LEU A 214 5.87 -28.77 18.73
N ASN A 215 7.17 -28.47 18.64
CA ASN A 215 8.11 -28.88 19.68
C ASN A 215 7.93 -28.02 20.95
N ASN A 216 7.51 -28.63 22.05
CA ASN A 216 7.48 -27.98 23.37
C ASN A 216 8.75 -28.37 24.15
N PHE A 217 9.63 -27.42 24.44
CA PHE A 217 10.98 -27.67 24.96
C PHE A 217 11.02 -27.95 26.48
N SER A 218 9.98 -28.56 27.03
CA SER A 218 9.83 -28.84 28.47
C SER A 218 10.40 -30.20 28.92
N GLY A 219 10.99 -30.99 28.00
CA GLY A 219 11.48 -32.35 28.27
C GLY A 219 12.98 -32.57 28.03
N ALA A 220 13.58 -33.53 28.75
CA ALA A 220 15.03 -33.81 28.88
C ALA A 220 15.80 -34.22 27.61
N ASN A 221 15.22 -34.15 26.41
CA ASN A 221 15.88 -34.48 25.13
C ASN A 221 15.95 -33.24 24.22
N GLU A 222 16.63 -32.19 24.71
CA GLU A 222 16.62 -30.85 24.14
C GLU A 222 17.36 -30.68 22.79
N TYR A 223 18.17 -31.65 22.34
CA TYR A 223 19.12 -31.42 21.22
C TYR A 223 19.00 -32.34 19.99
N GLU A 224 18.18 -33.40 20.01
CA GLU A 224 18.06 -34.32 18.86
C GLU A 224 16.92 -33.95 17.87
N LYS A 225 16.13 -32.92 18.17
CA LYS A 225 14.86 -32.60 17.48
C LYS A 225 14.84 -31.25 16.74
N THR A 226 15.92 -30.88 16.06
CA THR A 226 16.03 -29.60 15.31
C THR A 226 16.35 -29.81 13.82
N LYS A 227 16.03 -30.98 13.26
CA LYS A 227 16.30 -31.29 11.84
C LYS A 227 15.13 -31.01 10.90
N SER A 228 13.94 -30.78 11.44
CA SER A 228 12.70 -30.64 10.68
C SER A 228 11.94 -29.41 11.15
N CYS A 229 11.33 -28.71 10.21
CA CYS A 229 10.46 -27.59 10.50
C CYS A 229 9.29 -27.55 9.53
N VAL A 230 8.13 -27.09 10.02
CA VAL A 230 6.95 -26.87 9.18
C VAL A 230 7.01 -25.46 8.63
N VAL A 231 6.80 -25.32 7.33
CA VAL A 231 6.78 -24.05 6.62
C VAL A 231 5.35 -23.49 6.62
N LEU A 232 5.19 -22.29 7.19
CA LEU A 232 3.93 -21.57 7.25
C LEU A 232 3.76 -20.55 6.12
N ALA A 233 4.88 -19.97 5.66
CA ALA A 233 4.94 -19.05 4.54
C ALA A 233 6.35 -19.08 3.93
N GLU A 234 6.46 -18.79 2.64
CA GLU A 234 7.75 -18.72 1.95
C GLU A 234 7.75 -17.57 0.93
N TRP A 235 8.93 -16.99 0.72
CA TRP A 235 9.14 -16.00 -0.34
C TRP A 235 10.58 -16.08 -0.84
N SER A 236 10.86 -15.50 -2.01
CA SER A 236 12.20 -15.50 -2.60
C SER A 236 12.64 -14.08 -2.95
N PHE A 237 13.95 -13.85 -3.04
CA PHE A 237 14.50 -12.58 -3.52
C PHE A 237 15.93 -12.79 -4.04
N GLU A 238 16.43 -11.81 -4.79
CA GLU A 238 17.78 -11.80 -5.32
C GLU A 238 18.53 -10.55 -4.85
N SER A 239 19.70 -10.77 -4.27
CA SER A 239 20.63 -9.71 -3.88
C SER A 239 21.63 -9.48 -5.01
N ILE A 240 21.79 -8.24 -5.47
CA ILE A 240 22.74 -7.87 -6.53
C ILE A 240 23.75 -6.84 -6.01
N SER A 241 25.02 -6.97 -6.39
CA SER A 241 26.08 -5.99 -6.11
C SER A 241 26.35 -5.04 -7.28
N ALA A 242 26.05 -5.49 -8.52
CA ALA A 242 26.35 -4.78 -9.75
C ALA A 242 25.16 -3.94 -10.26
N ASP A 243 25.49 -2.79 -10.88
CA ASP A 243 24.58 -1.85 -11.56
C ASP A 243 23.62 -1.02 -10.69
N LEU A 244 24.02 -0.74 -9.44
CA LEU A 244 23.35 0.23 -8.57
C LEU A 244 23.17 1.60 -9.23
N TYR A 245 24.11 2.01 -10.07
CA TYR A 245 24.10 3.28 -10.76
C TYR A 245 24.13 3.07 -12.27
N GLN A 246 22.98 3.24 -12.90
CA GLN A 246 22.82 3.23 -14.36
C GLN A 246 22.86 4.65 -14.90
N ILE A 247 23.16 4.85 -16.18
CA ILE A 247 23.08 6.19 -16.77
C ILE A 247 21.62 6.54 -17.05
N ASN A 248 21.14 7.64 -16.47
CA ASN A 248 19.89 8.25 -16.87
C ASN A 248 20.08 8.91 -18.23
N ILE A 249 19.77 8.16 -19.30
CA ILE A 249 19.92 8.63 -20.68
C ILE A 249 19.14 9.93 -20.93
N ASN A 250 17.96 10.09 -20.31
CA ASN A 250 17.15 11.29 -20.48
C ASN A 250 17.81 12.53 -19.87
N LYS A 251 18.34 12.42 -18.64
CA LYS A 251 19.14 13.51 -18.07
C LYS A 251 20.43 13.73 -18.86
N LEU A 252 21.10 12.66 -19.30
CA LEU A 252 22.35 12.77 -20.05
C LEU A 252 22.14 13.56 -21.36
N LYS A 253 21.01 13.35 -22.04
CA LYS A 253 20.60 14.12 -23.23
C LYS A 253 20.45 15.62 -22.97
N GLU A 254 20.20 16.02 -21.72
CA GLU A 254 20.07 17.43 -21.32
C GLU A 254 21.43 18.08 -20.98
N HIS A 255 22.55 17.32 -21.01
CA HIS A 255 23.87 17.88 -20.75
C HIS A 255 24.26 18.94 -21.82
N PRO A 256 24.83 20.10 -21.43
CA PRO A 256 25.21 21.17 -22.37
C PRO A 256 26.08 20.69 -23.54
N ASP A 257 27.04 19.81 -23.25
CA ASP A 257 27.97 19.22 -24.22
C ASP A 257 27.49 17.89 -24.83
N PHE A 258 26.22 17.47 -24.62
CA PHE A 258 25.72 16.17 -25.11
C PHE A 258 25.96 15.97 -26.61
N ASN A 259 25.76 17.02 -27.41
CA ASN A 259 25.95 16.99 -28.87
C ASN A 259 27.40 16.70 -29.29
N THR A 260 28.39 16.94 -28.44
CA THR A 260 29.81 16.72 -28.77
C THR A 260 30.18 15.26 -28.54
N PHE A 261 29.64 14.63 -27.48
CA PHE A 261 29.92 13.24 -27.16
C PHE A 261 28.91 12.20 -27.68
N GLN A 262 27.74 12.61 -28.18
CA GLN A 262 26.74 11.72 -28.79
C GLN A 262 27.28 10.90 -29.98
N LYS A 263 28.25 11.43 -30.74
CA LYS A 263 28.73 10.83 -31.99
C LYS A 263 29.35 9.43 -31.88
N GLY A 264 29.65 8.95 -30.67
CA GLY A 264 30.21 7.61 -30.41
C GLY A 264 29.31 6.67 -29.62
N LEU A 265 28.20 7.16 -29.06
CA LEU A 265 27.19 6.32 -28.41
C LEU A 265 26.33 5.69 -29.52
N ALA A 266 26.38 4.37 -29.67
CA ALA A 266 25.40 3.66 -30.50
C ALA A 266 23.99 3.91 -29.93
N ASP A 267 22.94 3.86 -30.76
CA ASP A 267 21.53 3.89 -30.30
C ASP A 267 21.19 2.72 -29.33
N SER A 268 22.15 1.81 -29.09
CA SER A 268 22.10 0.81 -28.03
C SER A 268 22.09 1.49 -26.67
N GLU A 269 21.05 1.22 -25.89
CA GLU A 269 20.91 1.65 -24.49
C GLU A 269 22.13 1.20 -23.68
N VAL A 270 23.07 2.11 -23.43
CA VAL A 270 24.16 1.89 -22.49
C VAL A 270 23.57 1.98 -21.09
N LEU A 271 23.44 0.84 -20.42
CA LEU A 271 22.75 0.75 -19.13
C LEU A 271 23.72 0.93 -17.96
N THR A 272 25.00 0.59 -18.13
CA THR A 272 25.98 0.58 -17.03
C THR A 272 27.15 1.56 -17.23
N LEU A 273 27.78 1.97 -16.13
CA LEU A 273 28.98 2.83 -16.19
C LEU A 273 30.16 2.15 -16.92
N GLU A 274 30.26 0.82 -16.85
CA GLU A 274 31.32 0.08 -17.54
C GLU A 274 31.11 0.02 -19.06
N GLU A 275 29.87 -0.16 -19.49
CA GLU A 275 29.51 -0.09 -20.92
C GLU A 275 29.74 1.32 -21.46
N LEU A 276 29.43 2.35 -20.67
CA LEU A 276 29.68 3.76 -21.05
C LEU A 276 31.16 4.04 -21.21
N LYS A 277 32.02 3.54 -20.32
CA LYS A 277 33.48 3.63 -20.47
C LYS A 277 33.97 2.95 -21.75
N LYS A 278 33.38 1.82 -22.14
CA LYS A 278 33.75 1.09 -23.38
C LYS A 278 33.29 1.82 -24.64
N ALA A 279 32.14 2.51 -24.58
CA ALA A 279 31.58 3.29 -25.69
C ALA A 279 32.04 4.76 -25.70
N ALA A 280 32.83 5.20 -24.71
CA ALA A 280 33.18 6.60 -24.53
C ALA A 280 34.08 7.13 -25.65
N ASN A 281 33.69 8.28 -26.21
CA ASN A 281 34.59 9.08 -27.02
C ASN A 281 35.57 9.88 -26.13
N PRO A 282 36.59 10.56 -26.69
CA PRO A 282 37.61 11.24 -25.88
C PRO A 282 37.07 12.30 -24.91
N GLU A 283 35.99 12.99 -25.28
CA GLU A 283 35.34 14.01 -24.45
C GLU A 283 34.56 13.38 -23.28
N LEU A 284 33.79 12.31 -23.55
CA LEU A 284 33.09 11.55 -22.51
C LEU A 284 34.07 10.88 -21.55
N ALA A 285 35.18 10.35 -22.07
CA ALA A 285 36.25 9.76 -21.26
C ALA A 285 36.90 10.80 -20.34
N TRP A 286 37.10 12.03 -20.83
CA TRP A 286 37.60 13.14 -20.01
C TRP A 286 36.61 13.50 -18.89
N LEU A 287 35.31 13.64 -19.19
CA LEU A 287 34.26 13.91 -18.20
C LEU A 287 34.15 12.81 -17.14
N ILE A 288 34.27 11.53 -17.53
CA ILE A 288 34.31 10.40 -16.59
C ILE A 288 35.54 10.52 -15.68
N SER A 289 36.71 10.84 -16.23
CA SER A 289 37.97 10.93 -15.47
C SER A 289 37.99 12.09 -14.46
N GLU A 290 37.47 13.26 -14.83
CA GLU A 290 37.28 14.43 -13.97
C GLU A 290 36.41 14.07 -12.76
N ASN A 291 35.33 13.34 -13.03
CA ASN A 291 34.38 12.92 -12.02
C ASN A 291 34.93 11.85 -11.08
N GLU A 292 35.70 10.89 -11.59
CA GLU A 292 36.41 9.92 -10.74
C GLU A 292 37.44 10.60 -9.83
N ALA A 293 38.14 11.62 -10.35
CA ALA A 293 39.04 12.44 -9.56
C ALA A 293 38.29 13.21 -8.46
N TYR A 294 37.12 13.78 -8.79
CA TYR A 294 36.24 14.42 -7.81
C TYR A 294 35.80 13.46 -6.70
N LEU A 295 35.31 12.26 -7.05
CA LEU A 295 34.91 11.23 -6.07
C LEU A 295 36.05 10.80 -5.16
N LYS A 296 37.25 10.62 -5.72
CA LYS A 296 38.43 10.26 -4.96
C LYS A 296 38.83 11.38 -3.99
N ALA A 297 38.75 12.64 -4.43
CA ALA A 297 38.98 13.79 -3.57
C ALA A 297 37.91 13.89 -2.47
N ARG A 298 36.63 13.72 -2.81
CA ARG A 298 35.49 13.71 -1.88
C ARG A 298 35.63 12.63 -0.81
N LYS A 299 36.00 11.40 -1.21
CA LYS A 299 36.28 10.30 -0.27
C LYS A 299 37.44 10.64 0.67
N GLN A 300 38.50 11.27 0.17
CA GLN A 300 39.63 11.70 1.00
C GLN A 300 39.25 12.86 1.94
N GLU A 301 38.40 13.79 1.52
CA GLU A 301 37.87 14.85 2.40
C GLU A 301 36.99 14.25 3.50
N TRP A 302 36.13 13.28 3.15
CA TRP A 302 35.33 12.52 4.11
C TRP A 302 36.20 11.76 5.12
N GLU A 303 37.28 11.13 4.68
CA GLU A 303 38.22 10.40 5.55
C GLU A 303 39.00 11.32 6.50
N LYS A 304 39.22 12.59 6.13
CA LYS A 304 39.93 13.60 6.95
C LYS A 304 39.08 14.23 8.05
N LEU A 305 37.75 14.05 8.01
CA LEU A 305 36.86 14.58 9.05
C LEU A 305 37.13 13.87 10.39
N PRO A 306 37.24 14.62 11.51
CA PRO A 306 37.34 14.04 12.84
C PRO A 306 36.05 13.29 13.20
N GLU A 307 36.16 12.15 13.88
CA GLU A 307 35.00 11.36 14.32
C GLU A 307 34.29 12.03 15.52
N PRO A 308 32.95 11.98 15.61
CA PRO A 308 32.04 11.31 14.68
C PRO A 308 31.80 12.13 13.41
N LYS A 309 31.91 11.47 12.25
CA LYS A 309 31.65 12.11 10.95
C LYS A 309 30.17 12.44 10.77
N SER A 310 29.86 13.71 10.56
CA SER A 310 28.52 14.20 10.23
C SER A 310 28.34 14.33 8.72
N VAL A 311 27.46 13.50 8.14
CA VAL A 311 27.09 13.57 6.72
C VAL A 311 26.46 14.92 6.37
N ARG A 312 25.67 15.50 7.29
CA ARG A 312 24.96 16.77 7.07
C ARG A 312 25.91 17.95 6.97
N ASP A 313 26.87 18.06 7.88
CA ASP A 313 27.82 19.18 7.87
C ASP A 313 28.71 19.09 6.62
N PHE A 314 29.06 17.86 6.22
CA PHE A 314 29.76 17.61 4.96
C PHE A 314 28.91 17.99 3.73
N GLU A 315 27.65 17.57 3.65
CA GLU A 315 26.73 17.93 2.55
C GLU A 315 26.40 19.43 2.52
N GLU A 316 26.30 20.10 3.68
CA GLU A 316 26.11 21.56 3.78
C GLU A 316 27.37 22.32 3.32
N THR A 317 28.58 21.82 3.61
CA THR A 317 29.82 22.37 3.03
C THR A 317 29.93 22.16 1.52
N GLU A 318 29.25 21.14 0.98
CA GLU A 318 29.21 20.87 -0.46
C GLU A 318 28.14 21.64 -1.22
N ASN A 319 27.06 22.08 -0.58
CA ASN A 319 26.01 22.88 -1.26
C ASN A 319 26.57 24.14 -1.93
N GLY A 320 27.67 24.71 -1.40
CA GLY A 320 28.38 25.84 -2.03
C GLY A 320 29.23 25.49 -3.25
N LYS A 321 29.51 24.20 -3.50
CA LYS A 321 30.28 23.68 -4.66
C LYS A 321 29.38 23.20 -5.81
N LYS A 322 28.05 23.13 -5.63
CA LYS A 322 27.09 22.62 -6.63
C LYS A 322 27.11 23.38 -7.97
N GLU A 323 27.41 24.67 -7.97
CA GLU A 323 27.46 25.48 -9.21
C GLU A 323 28.61 25.09 -10.17
N GLN A 324 29.59 24.29 -9.72
CA GLN A 324 30.72 23.82 -10.55
C GLN A 324 30.61 22.34 -10.97
N ASN A 325 29.59 21.60 -10.52
CA ASN A 325 29.46 20.15 -10.76
C ASN A 325 28.82 19.82 -12.12
N ASN A 326 29.57 19.88 -13.21
CA ASN A 326 29.15 19.33 -14.52
C ASN A 326 29.55 17.85 -14.67
N TYR A 327 29.40 17.05 -13.61
CA TYR A 327 29.95 15.70 -13.57
C TYR A 327 28.96 14.64 -14.05
N ILE A 328 29.47 13.59 -14.72
CA ILE A 328 28.64 12.48 -15.23
C ILE A 328 27.85 11.73 -14.14
N LEU A 329 28.24 11.91 -12.86
CA LEU A 329 27.59 11.36 -11.68
C LEU A 329 26.18 11.93 -11.46
N GLU A 330 25.92 13.20 -11.82
CA GLU A 330 24.59 13.81 -11.69
C GLU A 330 23.57 13.15 -12.63
N TYR A 331 24.09 12.50 -13.67
CA TYR A 331 23.34 11.75 -14.67
C TYR A 331 23.23 10.28 -14.33
N LEU A 332 23.81 9.81 -13.22
CA LEU A 332 23.59 8.44 -12.76
C LEU A 332 22.23 8.33 -12.05
N ARG A 333 21.42 7.38 -12.49
CA ARG A 333 20.21 6.90 -11.83
C ARG A 333 20.61 5.78 -10.87
N TYR A 334 20.30 5.96 -9.59
CA TYR A 334 20.36 4.85 -8.66
C TYR A 334 19.18 3.91 -8.93
N ASN A 335 19.45 2.69 -9.41
CA ASN A 335 18.46 1.68 -9.81
C ASN A 335 18.37 0.52 -8.80
N GLY A 336 18.97 0.68 -7.62
CA GLY A 336 18.87 -0.34 -6.57
C GLY A 336 17.43 -0.38 -6.07
N LYS A 337 16.68 -1.45 -6.34
CA LYS A 337 15.26 -1.66 -5.93
C LYS A 337 15.04 -1.81 -4.41
N ASN A 338 15.78 -1.03 -3.62
CA ASN A 338 15.46 -0.75 -2.23
C ASN A 338 14.60 0.53 -2.17
N LEU A 339 14.13 0.90 -0.98
CA LEU A 339 13.29 2.09 -0.81
C LEU A 339 13.92 3.34 -1.43
N LYS A 340 15.24 3.51 -1.24
CA LYS A 340 15.97 4.64 -1.79
C LYS A 340 15.84 4.67 -3.31
N GLY A 341 16.06 3.55 -4.01
CA GLY A 341 15.92 3.51 -5.47
C GLY A 341 14.51 3.73 -5.94
N TYR A 342 13.51 3.05 -5.38
CA TYR A 342 12.12 3.34 -5.77
C TYR A 342 11.78 4.83 -5.59
N LEU A 343 12.18 5.44 -4.46
CA LEU A 343 12.00 6.88 -4.26
C LEU A 343 12.76 7.74 -5.29
N TYR A 344 13.96 7.35 -5.72
CA TYR A 344 14.68 8.05 -6.79
C TYR A 344 14.07 7.84 -8.19
N GLU A 345 13.40 6.71 -8.40
CA GLU A 345 12.73 6.37 -9.64
C GLU A 345 11.37 7.04 -9.79
N LEU A 346 10.75 7.44 -8.68
CA LEU A 346 9.44 8.12 -8.67
C LEU A 346 9.46 9.38 -9.55
N GLN A 347 8.70 9.31 -10.65
CA GLN A 347 8.52 10.44 -11.55
C GLN A 347 7.34 11.29 -11.09
N LEU A 348 7.60 12.54 -10.71
CA LEU A 348 6.55 13.52 -10.46
C LEU A 348 6.03 14.08 -11.78
N GLN A 349 4.74 13.89 -12.05
CA GLN A 349 4.11 14.31 -13.30
C GLN A 349 2.73 14.92 -13.04
N PRO A 350 2.27 15.89 -13.85
CA PRO A 350 0.85 16.25 -13.86
C PRO A 350 0.02 15.06 -14.35
N PHE A 351 -1.22 14.96 -13.88
CA PHE A 351 -2.21 14.03 -14.44
C PHE A 351 -2.63 14.48 -15.84
N LYS A 352 -1.82 14.14 -16.84
CA LYS A 352 -2.04 14.45 -18.26
C LYS A 352 -1.55 13.31 -19.14
N MET A 353 -1.97 13.33 -20.40
CA MET A 353 -1.45 12.41 -21.42
C MET A 353 -0.16 12.93 -22.06
N THR A 354 0.71 12.00 -22.44
CA THR A 354 1.96 12.26 -23.18
C THR A 354 1.80 11.91 -24.65
N MET A 355 0.92 12.63 -25.35
CA MET A 355 0.78 12.51 -26.81
C MET A 355 1.31 13.77 -27.50
N ASN A 356 2.20 13.58 -28.47
CA ASN A 356 2.75 14.68 -29.25
C ASN A 356 1.78 15.04 -30.39
N VAL A 357 1.03 16.13 -30.24
CA VAL A 357 0.01 16.57 -31.19
C VAL A 357 0.25 18.02 -31.58
N GLU A 358 0.27 18.28 -32.88
CA GLU A 358 0.51 19.62 -33.44
C GLU A 358 -0.71 20.55 -33.28
N HIS A 359 -1.93 20.00 -33.25
CA HIS A 359 -3.17 20.78 -33.18
C HIS A 359 -3.43 21.33 -31.78
N GLU A 360 -3.45 22.65 -31.63
CA GLU A 360 -3.56 23.35 -30.34
C GLU A 360 -4.81 22.94 -29.53
N ALA A 361 -5.98 22.84 -30.17
CA ALA A 361 -7.21 22.46 -29.47
C ALA A 361 -7.16 21.03 -28.90
N VAL A 362 -6.51 20.11 -29.61
CA VAL A 362 -6.36 18.73 -29.15
C VAL A 362 -5.35 18.66 -28.01
N ARG A 363 -4.27 19.46 -28.10
CA ARG A 363 -3.29 19.59 -27.02
C ARG A 363 -3.93 20.07 -25.72
N LYS A 364 -4.82 21.07 -25.79
CA LYS A 364 -5.60 21.53 -24.62
C LYS A 364 -6.41 20.39 -23.99
N LEU A 365 -7.05 19.52 -24.78
CA LEU A 365 -7.83 18.40 -24.26
C LEU A 365 -6.95 17.30 -23.64
N ILE A 366 -5.80 17.02 -24.25
CA ILE A 366 -4.79 16.08 -23.74
C ILE A 366 -4.21 16.57 -22.41
N ASP A 367 -3.98 17.89 -22.28
CA ASP A 367 -3.54 18.54 -21.04
C ASP A 367 -4.60 18.47 -19.91
N LEU A 368 -5.86 18.22 -20.28
CA LEU A 368 -6.98 17.93 -19.36
C LEU A 368 -7.16 16.43 -19.07
N ALA A 369 -6.26 15.58 -19.56
CA ALA A 369 -6.33 14.12 -19.49
C ALA A 369 -7.53 13.51 -20.25
N LYS A 370 -8.07 14.20 -21.27
CA LYS A 370 -9.09 13.62 -22.15
C LYS A 370 -8.45 12.72 -23.20
N ILE A 371 -9.01 11.52 -23.34
CA ILE A 371 -8.54 10.48 -24.26
C ILE A 371 -9.59 10.26 -25.34
N PRO A 372 -9.18 10.12 -26.62
CA PRO A 372 -10.10 9.68 -27.66
C PRO A 372 -10.30 8.17 -27.54
N LEU A 373 -11.53 7.73 -27.30
CA LEU A 373 -11.89 6.32 -27.22
C LEU A 373 -12.81 5.92 -28.38
N GLU A 374 -12.60 4.72 -28.90
CA GLU A 374 -13.50 4.12 -29.87
C GLU A 374 -14.72 3.52 -29.16
N HIS A 375 -15.92 3.91 -29.61
CA HIS A 375 -17.18 3.37 -29.12
C HIS A 375 -17.92 2.65 -30.24
N GLN A 376 -18.49 1.50 -29.89
CA GLN A 376 -19.44 0.80 -30.75
C GLN A 376 -20.86 1.25 -30.39
N LEU A 377 -21.56 1.80 -31.38
CA LEU A 377 -22.96 2.15 -31.27
C LEU A 377 -23.82 0.89 -31.31
N LYS A 378 -24.98 0.93 -30.63
CA LYS A 378 -25.95 -0.18 -30.64
C LYS A 378 -26.44 -0.55 -32.05
N ALA A 379 -26.40 0.39 -32.99
CA ALA A 379 -26.74 0.18 -34.40
C ALA A 379 -25.60 -0.42 -35.24
N GLY A 380 -24.47 -0.81 -34.63
CA GLY A 380 -23.31 -1.41 -35.31
C GLY A 380 -22.29 -0.42 -35.89
N GLY A 381 -22.54 0.89 -35.78
CA GLY A 381 -21.59 1.92 -36.19
C GLY A 381 -20.43 2.11 -35.20
N LYS A 382 -19.29 2.61 -35.65
CA LYS A 382 -18.17 3.01 -34.80
C LYS A 382 -18.07 4.53 -34.76
N ILE A 383 -17.88 5.10 -33.57
CA ILE A 383 -17.59 6.52 -33.37
C ILE A 383 -16.38 6.68 -32.47
N VAL A 384 -15.68 7.80 -32.58
CA VAL A 384 -14.63 8.18 -31.62
C VAL A 384 -15.17 9.34 -30.79
N SER A 385 -15.02 9.26 -29.48
CA SER A 385 -15.46 10.31 -28.56
C SER A 385 -14.39 10.58 -27.50
N TRP A 386 -14.42 11.78 -26.92
CA TRP A 386 -13.55 12.13 -25.80
C TRP A 386 -14.10 11.54 -24.50
N TYR A 387 -13.21 11.01 -23.69
CA TYR A 387 -13.51 10.53 -22.34
C TYR A 387 -12.44 10.96 -21.35
N GLN A 388 -12.88 11.30 -20.14
CA GLN A 388 -12.04 11.62 -19.00
C GLN A 388 -12.56 10.87 -17.76
N GLY A 389 -11.64 10.44 -16.90
CA GLY A 389 -12.01 9.98 -15.56
C GLY A 389 -12.37 11.14 -14.62
N PRO A 390 -12.59 10.85 -13.32
CA PRO A 390 -12.88 11.87 -12.31
C PRO A 390 -11.70 12.81 -12.01
N PHE A 391 -10.51 12.50 -12.52
CA PHE A 391 -9.29 13.27 -12.27
C PHE A 391 -8.97 14.17 -13.46
N THR A 392 -8.63 15.42 -13.16
CA THR A 392 -8.31 16.46 -14.14
C THR A 392 -7.13 17.32 -13.67
N ASN A 393 -6.68 18.22 -14.54
CA ASN A 393 -5.65 19.19 -14.20
C ASN A 393 -6.22 20.32 -13.31
N TRP A 394 -5.38 20.94 -12.48
CA TRP A 394 -5.78 21.91 -11.46
C TRP A 394 -6.50 23.15 -11.97
N ASN A 395 -6.28 23.51 -13.23
CA ASN A 395 -6.83 24.71 -13.85
C ASN A 395 -8.19 24.48 -14.52
N TYR A 396 -8.67 23.24 -14.56
CA TYR A 396 -9.96 22.91 -15.16
C TYR A 396 -11.10 22.96 -14.15
N SER A 397 -12.22 23.49 -14.61
CA SER A 397 -13.51 23.40 -13.94
C SER A 397 -14.59 23.47 -15.00
N PHE A 398 -15.51 22.53 -14.93
CA PHE A 398 -16.77 22.57 -15.67
C PHE A 398 -17.90 22.59 -14.64
N ASP A 399 -18.89 23.45 -14.85
CA ASP A 399 -20.08 23.53 -13.99
C ASP A 399 -21.27 22.85 -14.71
N LEU A 400 -21.45 21.56 -14.41
CA LEU A 400 -22.56 20.78 -14.94
C LEU A 400 -23.90 21.28 -14.42
N TYR A 401 -23.98 21.76 -13.18
CA TYR A 401 -25.23 22.22 -12.59
C TYR A 401 -25.73 23.49 -13.25
N GLY A 402 -24.87 24.50 -13.39
CA GLY A 402 -25.19 25.71 -14.14
C GLY A 402 -25.62 25.39 -15.57
N TRP A 403 -24.93 24.46 -16.24
CA TRP A 403 -25.26 24.01 -17.59
C TRP A 403 -26.63 23.32 -17.68
N ILE A 404 -27.03 22.55 -16.67
CA ILE A 404 -28.36 21.93 -16.59
C ILE A 404 -29.45 22.98 -16.34
N GLN A 405 -29.19 23.94 -15.44
CA GLN A 405 -30.13 25.02 -15.11
C GLN A 405 -30.41 25.92 -16.32
N GLU A 406 -29.39 26.24 -17.13
CA GLU A 406 -29.55 26.99 -18.38
C GLU A 406 -30.48 26.30 -19.39
N ARG A 407 -30.56 24.96 -19.35
CA ARG A 407 -31.46 24.16 -20.20
C ARG A 407 -32.85 23.98 -19.61
N GLY A 408 -33.11 24.50 -18.41
CA GLY A 408 -34.41 24.47 -17.76
C GLY A 408 -34.88 23.07 -17.38
N TRP A 409 -33.96 22.15 -17.07
CA TRP A 409 -34.34 20.81 -16.63
C TRP A 409 -34.90 20.86 -15.21
N THR A 410 -35.93 20.07 -14.96
CA THR A 410 -36.61 19.98 -13.65
C THR A 410 -36.22 18.73 -12.87
N ASP A 411 -35.76 17.70 -13.57
CA ASP A 411 -35.57 16.36 -13.04
C ASP A 411 -34.15 15.85 -13.32
N VAL A 412 -33.69 14.94 -12.45
CA VAL A 412 -32.43 14.23 -12.63
C VAL A 412 -32.47 13.48 -13.97
N PRO A 413 -31.40 13.55 -14.80
CA PRO A 413 -31.37 12.88 -16.10
C PRO A 413 -31.65 11.38 -15.99
N ASP A 414 -32.66 10.90 -16.73
CA ASP A 414 -33.10 9.51 -16.75
C ASP A 414 -32.37 8.64 -17.79
N HIS A 415 -31.63 9.29 -18.70
CA HIS A 415 -30.82 8.67 -19.73
C HIS A 415 -29.44 9.32 -19.88
N GLN A 416 -28.43 8.55 -20.30
CA GLN A 416 -27.06 9.04 -20.52
C GLN A 416 -26.97 10.13 -21.58
N ASP A 417 -27.87 10.12 -22.58
CA ASP A 417 -27.71 10.91 -23.81
C ASP A 417 -27.87 12.41 -23.55
N TYR A 418 -28.57 12.75 -22.46
CA TYR A 418 -28.69 14.11 -21.95
C TYR A 418 -27.31 14.72 -21.62
N LEU A 419 -26.34 13.91 -21.22
CA LEU A 419 -25.01 14.34 -20.76
C LEU A 419 -23.91 14.17 -21.83
N ASN A 420 -24.28 13.96 -23.09
CA ASN A 420 -23.34 14.01 -24.21
C ASN A 420 -23.06 15.47 -24.59
N LEU A 421 -21.80 15.89 -24.48
CA LEU A 421 -21.37 17.23 -24.86
C LEU A 421 -20.77 17.20 -26.27
N LEU A 422 -20.92 18.28 -27.04
CA LEU A 422 -20.24 18.45 -28.31
C LEU A 422 -19.06 19.39 -28.12
N ASN A 423 -17.86 18.95 -28.46
CA ASN A 423 -16.70 19.83 -28.49
C ASN A 423 -16.65 20.56 -29.83
N GLU A 424 -16.85 21.88 -29.81
CA GLU A 424 -16.91 22.70 -31.02
C GLU A 424 -15.56 22.80 -31.76
N ASP A 425 -14.43 22.64 -31.06
CA ASP A 425 -13.10 22.75 -31.66
C ASP A 425 -12.71 21.48 -32.41
N THR A 426 -13.00 20.30 -31.84
CA THR A 426 -12.66 19.01 -32.47
C THR A 426 -13.81 18.42 -33.27
N LYS A 427 -15.03 18.98 -33.18
CA LYS A 427 -16.28 18.43 -33.76
C LYS A 427 -16.57 16.98 -33.35
N MET A 428 -16.07 16.57 -32.19
CA MET A 428 -16.27 15.25 -31.61
C MET A 428 -17.14 15.36 -30.36
N TYR A 429 -17.89 14.30 -30.08
CA TYR A 429 -18.60 14.20 -28.80
C TYR A 429 -17.62 13.99 -27.65
N ASP A 430 -17.96 14.56 -26.51
CA ASP A 430 -17.37 14.30 -25.21
C ASP A 430 -18.41 13.55 -24.37
N MET A 431 -18.09 12.28 -24.11
CA MET A 431 -18.94 11.33 -23.40
C MET A 431 -18.47 11.13 -21.95
N THR A 432 -17.64 12.03 -21.42
CA THR A 432 -17.14 11.99 -20.03
C THR A 432 -18.27 11.87 -19.01
N TYR A 433 -19.23 12.79 -19.05
CA TYR A 433 -20.33 12.83 -18.08
C TYR A 433 -21.40 11.76 -18.35
N SER A 434 -21.64 11.40 -19.61
CA SER A 434 -22.55 10.30 -19.95
C SER A 434 -22.02 8.94 -19.52
N ALA A 435 -20.70 8.71 -19.64
CA ALA A 435 -20.03 7.51 -19.12
C ALA A 435 -20.05 7.47 -17.59
N ALA A 436 -19.81 8.60 -16.91
CA ALA A 436 -19.93 8.70 -15.46
C ALA A 436 -21.35 8.32 -14.99
N TRP A 437 -22.37 8.86 -15.63
CA TRP A 437 -23.78 8.53 -15.37
C TRP A 437 -24.08 7.04 -15.59
N GLN A 438 -23.58 6.45 -16.69
CA GLN A 438 -23.77 5.01 -16.93
C GLN A 438 -23.14 4.17 -15.85
N LEU A 439 -21.91 4.52 -15.44
CA LEU A 439 -21.21 3.82 -14.39
C LEU A 439 -22.00 3.87 -13.08
N GLY A 440 -22.50 5.04 -12.68
CA GLY A 440 -23.32 5.17 -11.47
C GLY A 440 -24.54 4.26 -11.49
N ARG A 441 -25.24 4.22 -12.63
CA ARG A 441 -26.40 3.35 -12.81
C ARG A 441 -26.02 1.86 -12.75
N LEU A 442 -24.90 1.46 -13.35
CA LEU A 442 -24.43 0.07 -13.31
C LEU A 442 -24.02 -0.36 -11.90
N MET A 443 -23.32 0.51 -11.17
CA MET A 443 -22.86 0.22 -9.80
C MET A 443 -24.05 -0.03 -8.87
N ILE A 444 -25.07 0.83 -8.88
CA ILE A 444 -26.26 0.66 -8.03
C ILE A 444 -27.09 -0.56 -8.44
N MET A 445 -27.14 -0.89 -9.73
CA MET A 445 -27.86 -2.06 -10.23
C MET A 445 -27.21 -3.39 -9.83
N ASN A 446 -25.92 -3.37 -9.47
CA ASN A 446 -25.21 -4.55 -8.98
C ASN A 446 -25.56 -4.89 -7.51
N ASP A 447 -25.97 -3.90 -6.71
CA ASP A 447 -26.38 -4.11 -5.32
C ASP A 447 -27.91 -4.08 -5.17
N ASN A 448 -28.52 -5.27 -5.22
CA ASN A 448 -29.96 -5.43 -5.11
C ASN A 448 -30.54 -4.87 -3.80
N LYS A 449 -29.79 -4.92 -2.69
CA LYS A 449 -30.29 -4.45 -1.38
C LYS A 449 -30.37 -2.93 -1.36
N VAL A 450 -29.29 -2.26 -1.77
CA VAL A 450 -29.24 -0.79 -1.83
C VAL A 450 -30.23 -0.25 -2.86
N LEU A 451 -30.37 -0.92 -4.01
CA LEU A 451 -31.33 -0.54 -5.05
C LEU A 451 -32.79 -0.58 -4.57
N GLN A 452 -33.17 -1.57 -3.76
CA GLN A 452 -34.52 -1.66 -3.20
C GLN A 452 -34.81 -0.50 -2.25
N GLU A 453 -33.86 -0.18 -1.36
CA GLU A 453 -33.98 0.96 -0.45
C GLU A 453 -34.05 2.30 -1.19
N LEU A 454 -33.24 2.49 -2.24
CA LEU A 454 -33.30 3.68 -3.11
C LEU A 454 -34.69 3.84 -3.74
N LYS A 455 -35.23 2.77 -4.34
CA LYS A 455 -36.56 2.81 -4.99
C LYS A 455 -37.67 3.10 -3.99
N LYS A 456 -37.62 2.46 -2.82
CA LYS A 456 -38.59 2.67 -1.74
C LYS A 456 -38.56 4.12 -1.26
N TRP A 457 -37.38 4.65 -0.94
CA TRP A 457 -37.23 6.04 -0.50
C TRP A 457 -37.77 7.03 -1.54
N LYS A 458 -37.45 6.85 -2.84
CA LYS A 458 -37.94 7.71 -3.91
C LYS A 458 -39.47 7.66 -4.06
N ASN A 459 -40.05 6.47 -3.95
CA ASN A 459 -41.50 6.30 -3.99
C ASN A 459 -42.19 6.96 -2.78
N ASP A 460 -41.63 6.81 -1.58
CA ASP A 460 -42.15 7.46 -0.38
C ASP A 460 -42.06 8.99 -0.49
N LEU A 461 -41.02 9.51 -1.15
CA LEU A 461 -40.82 10.92 -1.41
C LEU A 461 -41.83 11.46 -2.45
N GLU A 462 -42.09 10.70 -3.51
CA GLU A 462 -43.12 11.03 -4.49
C GLU A 462 -44.52 11.06 -3.86
N ILE A 463 -44.85 10.06 -3.03
CA ILE A 463 -46.09 10.05 -2.25
C ILE A 463 -46.17 11.27 -1.33
N HIS A 464 -45.07 11.64 -0.66
CA HIS A 464 -45.02 12.83 0.19
C HIS A 464 -45.37 14.11 -0.59
N HIS A 465 -44.83 14.29 -1.79
CA HIS A 465 -45.14 15.43 -2.65
C HIS A 465 -46.59 15.43 -3.12
N LEU A 466 -47.12 14.28 -3.54
CA LEU A 466 -48.52 14.16 -3.96
C LEU A 466 -49.49 14.52 -2.81
N LEU A 467 -49.18 14.09 -1.59
CA LEU A 467 -49.96 14.46 -0.40
C LEU A 467 -49.88 15.96 -0.09
N LYS A 468 -48.70 16.58 -0.25
CA LYS A 468 -48.53 18.03 -0.10
C LYS A 468 -49.33 18.81 -1.15
N GLU A 469 -49.25 18.40 -2.41
CA GLU A 469 -50.01 19.02 -3.50
C GLU A 469 -51.52 18.86 -3.27
N GLN A 470 -51.99 17.68 -2.85
CA GLN A 470 -53.40 17.47 -2.48
C GLN A 470 -53.82 18.40 -1.33
N ASN A 471 -53.05 18.49 -0.26
CA ASN A 471 -53.36 19.36 0.88
C ASN A 471 -53.39 20.85 0.49
N GLN A 472 -52.66 21.24 -0.56
CA GLN A 472 -52.60 22.62 -1.02
C GLN A 472 -53.77 22.98 -1.96
N TYR A 473 -54.18 22.07 -2.85
CA TYR A 473 -55.14 22.37 -3.92
C TYR A 473 -56.52 21.72 -3.75
N SER A 474 -56.68 20.80 -2.80
CA SER A 474 -57.93 20.06 -2.60
C SER A 474 -58.72 20.55 -1.39
N TYR A 475 -60.04 20.51 -1.48
CA TYR A 475 -60.95 20.84 -0.36
C TYR A 475 -61.14 19.67 0.63
N LEU A 476 -60.33 18.61 0.49
CA LEU A 476 -60.36 17.42 1.33
C LEU A 476 -59.63 17.66 2.66
N PRO A 477 -59.93 16.88 3.72
CA PRO A 477 -59.17 16.95 4.96
C PRO A 477 -57.67 16.72 4.74
N ASN A 478 -56.85 17.56 5.36
CA ASN A 478 -55.39 17.46 5.23
C ASN A 478 -54.89 16.12 5.75
N LEU A 479 -54.13 15.43 4.91
CA LEU A 479 -53.45 14.18 5.27
C LEU A 479 -52.12 14.51 5.93
N VAL A 480 -51.84 13.86 7.07
CA VAL A 480 -50.56 14.00 7.77
C VAL A 480 -49.48 13.28 6.95
N THR A 481 -48.42 13.99 6.62
CA THR A 481 -47.27 13.45 5.90
C THR A 481 -45.96 13.99 6.48
N GLN A 482 -44.93 13.16 6.49
CA GLN A 482 -43.58 13.52 6.91
C GLN A 482 -42.62 13.25 5.75
N ALA A 483 -41.60 14.11 5.62
CA ALA A 483 -40.56 13.95 4.63
C ALA A 483 -39.74 12.68 4.94
N PRO A 484 -39.58 11.75 3.98
CA PRO A 484 -38.80 10.54 4.21
C PRO A 484 -37.30 10.85 4.29
N ALA A 485 -36.64 10.37 5.34
CA ALA A 485 -35.19 10.48 5.47
C ALA A 485 -34.47 9.54 4.48
N VAL A 486 -33.29 9.95 4.01
CA VAL A 486 -32.43 9.10 3.16
C VAL A 486 -31.94 7.91 4.00
N PRO A 487 -32.07 6.65 3.51
CA PRO A 487 -31.62 5.48 4.27
C PRO A 487 -30.11 5.47 4.52
N ASP A 488 -29.69 5.12 5.74
CA ASP A 488 -28.26 5.04 6.12
C ASP A 488 -27.46 4.07 5.24
N LEU A 489 -28.09 2.96 4.82
CA LEU A 489 -27.49 1.99 3.92
C LEU A 489 -27.10 2.64 2.58
N LEU A 490 -27.95 3.50 2.03
CA LEU A 490 -27.71 4.24 0.80
C LEU A 490 -26.61 5.29 1.00
N LEU A 491 -26.63 6.02 2.11
CA LEU A 491 -25.60 7.02 2.43
C LEU A 491 -24.21 6.39 2.57
N ASN A 492 -24.10 5.26 3.27
CA ASN A 492 -22.84 4.53 3.43
C ASN A 492 -22.32 3.98 2.10
N TYR A 493 -23.22 3.47 1.27
CA TYR A 493 -22.89 3.00 -0.08
C TYR A 493 -22.33 4.12 -0.95
N ILE A 494 -23.03 5.25 -1.03
CA ILE A 494 -22.59 6.43 -1.80
C ILE A 494 -21.26 6.97 -1.26
N THR A 495 -21.11 7.05 0.06
CA THR A 495 -19.86 7.47 0.73
C THR A 495 -18.66 6.63 0.28
N GLY A 496 -18.82 5.31 0.22
CA GLY A 496 -17.77 4.41 -0.27
C GLY A 496 -17.39 4.68 -1.74
N LEU A 497 -18.38 4.94 -2.59
CA LEU A 497 -18.17 5.18 -4.01
C LEU A 497 -17.51 6.54 -4.30
N ILE A 498 -17.90 7.60 -3.59
CA ILE A 498 -17.27 8.94 -3.71
C ILE A 498 -15.82 8.91 -3.24
N GLN A 499 -15.51 8.04 -2.27
CA GLN A 499 -14.13 7.77 -1.84
C GLN A 499 -13.38 6.82 -2.79
N PHE A 500 -13.97 6.43 -3.92
CA PHE A 500 -13.42 5.47 -4.90
C PHE A 500 -13.06 4.10 -4.30
N ARG A 501 -13.75 3.66 -3.24
CA ARG A 501 -13.58 2.31 -2.68
C ARG A 501 -14.29 1.30 -3.57
N ASN A 502 -13.62 0.18 -3.89
CA ASN A 502 -14.12 -0.85 -4.79
C ASN A 502 -14.54 -0.31 -6.18
N PHE A 503 -13.81 0.68 -6.69
CA PHE A 503 -14.13 1.38 -7.91
C PHE A 503 -13.42 0.76 -9.13
N PRO A 504 -14.07 0.66 -10.31
CA PRO A 504 -13.42 0.12 -11.51
C PRO A 504 -12.24 0.99 -11.97
N VAL A 505 -11.03 0.42 -11.94
CA VAL A 505 -9.78 1.14 -12.27
C VAL A 505 -9.79 1.72 -13.68
N TYR A 506 -10.38 1.03 -14.67
CA TYR A 506 -10.47 1.50 -16.05
C TYR A 506 -11.27 2.81 -16.23
N TYR A 507 -12.14 3.16 -15.29
CA TYR A 507 -12.83 4.45 -15.31
C TYR A 507 -12.01 5.57 -14.66
N LEU A 508 -11.14 5.22 -13.70
CA LEU A 508 -10.21 6.15 -13.05
C LEU A 508 -9.00 6.46 -13.95
N LEU A 509 -8.43 5.42 -14.56
CA LEU A 509 -7.24 5.42 -15.40
C LEU A 509 -7.57 4.80 -16.77
N PRO A 510 -8.31 5.52 -17.63
CA PRO A 510 -8.75 5.02 -18.94
C PRO A 510 -7.64 4.70 -19.94
N HIS A 511 -6.41 5.18 -19.72
CA HIS A 511 -5.29 4.95 -20.63
C HIS A 511 -4.03 4.50 -19.87
N PRO A 512 -3.21 3.59 -20.43
CA PRO A 512 -1.96 3.14 -19.81
C PRO A 512 -1.01 4.28 -19.43
N ASP A 513 -0.91 5.34 -20.24
CA ASP A 513 -0.13 6.54 -19.91
C ASP A 513 -0.55 7.23 -18.60
N LEU A 514 -1.80 7.06 -18.15
CA LEU A 514 -2.25 7.57 -16.85
C LEU A 514 -1.87 6.62 -15.70
N SER A 515 -1.55 5.36 -15.99
CA SER A 515 -1.17 4.31 -15.05
C SER A 515 0.32 3.90 -15.15
N THR A 516 1.22 4.87 -15.30
CA THR A 516 2.67 4.62 -15.34
C THR A 516 3.17 4.14 -13.98
N GLU A 517 3.91 3.03 -13.95
CA GLU A 517 4.58 2.56 -12.72
C GLU A 517 5.66 3.54 -12.27
N GLU A 518 5.96 3.51 -10.96
CA GLU A 518 6.92 4.39 -10.29
C GLU A 518 6.68 5.87 -10.61
N SER A 519 5.44 6.33 -10.43
CA SER A 519 5.06 7.73 -10.67
C SER A 519 4.14 8.31 -9.61
N ILE A 520 4.23 9.62 -9.44
CA ILE A 520 3.31 10.42 -8.63
C ILE A 520 2.61 11.40 -9.56
N LYS A 521 1.29 11.26 -9.67
CA LYS A 521 0.47 12.16 -10.48
C LYS A 521 -0.39 13.04 -9.60
N TYR A 522 -0.20 14.36 -9.72
CA TYR A 522 -1.07 15.31 -9.04
C TYR A 522 -2.26 15.68 -9.91
N PHE A 523 -3.44 15.76 -9.29
CA PHE A 523 -4.70 16.02 -9.97
C PHE A 523 -5.64 16.88 -9.11
N LYS A 524 -6.71 17.35 -9.74
CA LYS A 524 -7.92 17.90 -9.12
C LYS A 524 -9.08 16.96 -9.43
N ILE A 525 -10.02 16.78 -8.50
CA ILE A 525 -11.25 16.02 -8.76
C ILE A 525 -12.21 16.91 -9.56
N ASP A 526 -12.79 16.37 -10.64
CA ASP A 526 -13.88 17.03 -11.36
C ASP A 526 -15.21 16.80 -10.62
N ASN A 527 -15.68 17.83 -9.91
CA ASN A 527 -16.95 17.79 -9.18
C ASN A 527 -18.14 17.48 -10.10
N SER A 528 -18.10 17.97 -11.35
CA SER A 528 -19.14 17.68 -12.34
C SER A 528 -19.18 16.22 -12.75
N TRP A 529 -18.02 15.55 -12.73
CA TRP A 529 -17.94 14.12 -12.98
C TRP A 529 -18.62 13.34 -11.85
N ILE A 530 -18.34 13.70 -10.59
CA ILE A 530 -18.97 13.08 -9.42
C ILE A 530 -20.48 13.32 -9.43
N THR A 531 -20.93 14.53 -9.74
CA THR A 531 -22.35 14.84 -9.90
C THR A 531 -23.01 14.00 -10.99
N ALA A 532 -22.41 13.90 -12.18
CA ALA A 532 -22.93 13.07 -13.26
C ALA A 532 -23.01 11.59 -12.87
N PHE A 533 -22.00 11.10 -12.15
CA PHE A 533 -22.00 9.74 -11.59
C PHE A 533 -23.16 9.51 -10.60
N LEU A 534 -23.43 10.47 -9.72
CA LEU A 534 -24.56 10.39 -8.79
C LEU A 534 -25.90 10.47 -9.51
N PHE A 535 -26.06 11.34 -10.51
CA PHE A 535 -27.26 11.31 -11.36
C PHE A 535 -27.48 9.92 -11.95
N GLY A 536 -26.42 9.21 -12.32
CA GLY A 536 -26.45 7.81 -12.72
C GLY A 536 -27.10 6.89 -11.67
N ILE A 537 -26.62 6.95 -10.43
CA ILE A 537 -27.18 6.19 -9.29
C ILE A 537 -28.66 6.52 -9.09
N PHE A 538 -28.99 7.81 -9.04
CA PHE A 538 -30.35 8.29 -8.76
C PHE A 538 -31.27 8.25 -9.98
N SER A 539 -30.80 7.87 -11.16
CA SER A 539 -31.65 7.59 -12.31
C SER A 539 -32.44 6.28 -12.17
N ALA A 540 -32.01 5.38 -11.27
CA ALA A 540 -32.68 4.12 -11.05
C ALA A 540 -33.99 4.31 -10.24
N GLY A 541 -35.08 3.67 -10.70
CA GLY A 541 -36.38 3.72 -10.03
C GLY A 541 -37.27 4.88 -10.50
N PRO A 542 -38.19 5.37 -9.64
CA PRO A 542 -39.07 6.52 -9.93
C PRO A 542 -38.30 7.77 -10.34
N GLN A 543 -38.93 8.79 -10.93
CA GLN A 543 -38.21 10.03 -11.28
C GLN A 543 -37.86 10.84 -10.03
N LEU A 544 -36.74 11.57 -10.01
CA LEU A 544 -36.33 12.44 -8.90
C LEU A 544 -36.17 13.87 -9.41
N ARG A 545 -36.81 14.83 -8.74
CA ARG A 545 -36.68 16.26 -9.07
C ARG A 545 -35.29 16.75 -8.70
N LEU A 546 -34.73 17.69 -9.46
CA LEU A 546 -33.40 18.25 -9.17
C LEU A 546 -33.36 18.96 -7.82
N THR A 547 -34.44 19.64 -7.43
CA THR A 547 -34.55 20.30 -6.11
C THR A 547 -34.46 19.30 -4.96
N ASP A 548 -35.13 18.14 -5.09
CA ASP A 548 -35.05 17.09 -4.06
C ASP A 548 -33.65 16.46 -4.01
N PHE A 549 -33.02 16.30 -5.17
CA PHE A 549 -31.64 15.82 -5.23
C PHE A 549 -30.66 16.79 -4.55
N GLU A 550 -30.82 18.10 -4.76
CA GLU A 550 -30.04 19.12 -4.06
C GLU A 550 -30.28 19.08 -2.54
N ASP A 551 -31.53 19.08 -2.10
CA ASP A 551 -31.89 19.15 -0.67
C ASP A 551 -31.49 17.88 0.11
N TYR A 552 -31.74 16.69 -0.45
CA TYR A 552 -31.54 15.43 0.27
C TYR A 552 -30.16 14.80 0.08
N ILE A 553 -29.47 15.09 -1.04
CA ILE A 553 -28.18 14.47 -1.38
C ILE A 553 -27.04 15.48 -1.30
N MET A 554 -27.13 16.61 -2.02
CA MET A 554 -26.04 17.61 -2.07
C MET A 554 -25.87 18.36 -0.74
N GLN A 555 -26.99 18.71 -0.09
CA GLN A 555 -26.99 19.39 1.21
C GLN A 555 -26.97 18.45 2.41
N ASN A 556 -26.87 17.13 2.18
CA ASN A 556 -26.84 16.15 3.26
C ASN A 556 -25.56 16.28 4.08
N ASN A 557 -25.69 16.47 5.40
CA ASN A 557 -24.52 16.64 6.29
C ASN A 557 -23.52 15.47 6.23
N VAL A 558 -23.99 14.22 6.08
CA VAL A 558 -23.12 13.03 6.02
C VAL A 558 -22.30 13.04 4.74
N LEU A 559 -22.95 13.28 3.59
CA LEU A 559 -22.26 13.30 2.30
C LEU A 559 -21.39 14.54 2.14
N LYS A 560 -21.84 15.71 2.59
CA LYS A 560 -21.09 16.97 2.54
C LYS A 560 -19.79 16.90 3.33
N ASN A 561 -19.77 16.17 4.45
CA ASN A 561 -18.54 15.91 5.20
C ASN A 561 -17.54 15.06 4.42
N VAL A 562 -18.00 14.22 3.48
CA VAL A 562 -17.14 13.36 2.66
C VAL A 562 -16.76 14.03 1.34
N PHE A 563 -17.68 14.78 0.73
CA PHE A 563 -17.47 15.49 -0.50
C PHE A 563 -18.48 16.64 -0.61
N ASP A 564 -17.97 17.85 -0.51
CA ASP A 564 -18.69 19.10 -0.70
C ASP A 564 -18.53 19.55 -2.15
N TYR A 565 -19.62 19.55 -2.89
CA TYR A 565 -19.64 19.83 -4.33
C TYR A 565 -19.23 21.26 -4.66
N ASP A 566 -19.33 22.17 -3.70
CA ASP A 566 -18.87 23.55 -3.83
C ASP A 566 -17.36 23.70 -3.58
N ALA A 567 -16.74 22.70 -2.93
CA ALA A 567 -15.32 22.70 -2.60
C ALA A 567 -14.49 22.03 -3.70
N SER A 568 -13.26 22.54 -3.93
CA SER A 568 -12.31 21.88 -4.83
C SER A 568 -11.43 20.90 -4.07
N TYR A 569 -11.39 19.66 -4.55
CA TYR A 569 -10.52 18.61 -4.02
C TYR A 569 -9.30 18.40 -4.90
N TYR A 570 -8.14 18.29 -4.28
CA TYR A 570 -6.84 18.03 -4.91
C TYR A 570 -6.27 16.74 -4.36
N GLY A 571 -5.37 16.12 -5.11
CA GLY A 571 -4.76 14.88 -4.62
C GLY A 571 -3.54 14.45 -5.40
N ILE A 572 -2.91 13.42 -4.88
CA ILE A 572 -1.86 12.66 -5.56
C ILE A 572 -2.32 11.21 -5.76
N LEU A 573 -1.98 10.68 -6.93
CA LEU A 573 -2.03 9.27 -7.25
C LEU A 573 -0.59 8.75 -7.17
N LEU A 574 -0.31 7.93 -6.17
CA LEU A 574 0.98 7.23 -6.05
C LEU A 574 0.81 5.85 -6.69
N HIS A 575 1.55 5.61 -7.77
CA HIS A 575 1.69 4.30 -8.39
C HIS A 575 3.13 3.81 -8.20
N SER A 576 3.36 2.94 -7.21
CA SER A 576 4.69 2.44 -6.88
C SER A 576 4.65 1.15 -6.08
N GLN A 577 5.65 0.30 -6.29
CA GLN A 577 5.87 -0.89 -5.47
C GLN A 577 6.20 -0.54 -4.01
N THR A 578 6.52 0.72 -3.71
CA THR A 578 6.77 1.15 -2.33
C THR A 578 5.56 1.01 -1.42
N ILE A 579 4.34 1.11 -1.98
CA ILE A 579 3.09 1.00 -1.21
C ILE A 579 2.95 -0.38 -0.57
N LYS A 580 3.27 -1.43 -1.34
CA LYS A 580 3.24 -2.82 -0.91
C LYS A 580 4.36 -3.15 0.07
N ASN A 581 5.58 -2.71 -0.28
CA ASN A 581 6.79 -3.15 0.41
C ASN A 581 7.08 -2.32 1.67
N TRP A 582 6.62 -1.06 1.72
CA TRP A 582 6.76 -0.14 2.84
C TRP A 582 5.41 0.50 3.19
N PRO A 583 4.47 -0.26 3.81
CA PRO A 583 3.14 0.26 4.14
C PRO A 583 3.17 1.46 5.09
N HIS A 584 4.25 1.60 5.88
CA HIS A 584 4.50 2.70 6.82
C HIS A 584 5.13 3.93 6.16
N LEU A 585 5.21 3.98 4.82
CA LEU A 585 5.67 5.16 4.09
C LEU A 585 4.74 6.34 4.37
N VAL A 586 5.29 7.39 4.96
CA VAL A 586 4.57 8.63 5.26
C VAL A 586 4.67 9.55 4.06
N ILE A 587 3.55 10.16 3.72
CA ILE A 587 3.48 11.21 2.70
C ILE A 587 2.94 12.47 3.35
N GLU A 588 3.65 13.58 3.19
CA GLU A 588 3.18 14.90 3.59
C GLU A 588 2.98 15.78 2.36
N LEU A 589 1.88 16.55 2.36
CA LEU A 589 1.64 17.62 1.41
C LEU A 589 1.79 18.96 2.13
N ASN A 590 2.73 19.81 1.72
CA ASN A 590 3.06 21.07 2.40
C ASN A 590 3.29 20.91 3.92
N LYS A 591 3.99 19.85 4.34
CA LYS A 591 4.24 19.50 5.75
C LYS A 591 2.97 19.20 6.56
N SER A 592 1.91 18.74 5.89
CA SER A 592 0.67 18.30 6.53
C SER A 592 0.35 16.87 6.11
N THR A 593 -0.04 16.06 7.08
CA THR A 593 -0.57 14.69 6.92
C THR A 593 -2.10 14.65 7.07
N ASP A 594 -2.74 15.81 6.99
CA ASP A 594 -4.20 15.95 7.01
C ASP A 594 -4.81 15.74 5.63
N PHE A 595 -4.83 14.46 5.25
CA PHE A 595 -5.64 13.99 4.14
C PHE A 595 -7.11 13.96 4.53
N HIS A 596 -7.95 14.37 3.59
CA HIS A 596 -9.40 14.29 3.66
C HIS A 596 -9.87 12.83 3.64
N TYR A 597 -9.30 12.03 2.73
CA TYR A 597 -9.33 10.57 2.78
C TYR A 597 -8.17 9.97 1.97
N ILE A 598 -7.82 8.74 2.32
CA ILE A 598 -6.82 7.92 1.61
C ILE A 598 -7.54 6.65 1.13
N THR A 599 -7.34 6.31 -0.14
CA THR A 599 -7.96 5.14 -0.76
C THR A 599 -6.89 4.30 -1.43
N THR A 600 -6.67 3.09 -0.93
CA THR A 600 -5.84 2.07 -1.60
C THR A 600 -6.70 1.37 -2.64
N ILE A 601 -6.33 1.50 -3.92
CA ILE A 601 -7.05 0.87 -5.04
C ILE A 601 -6.53 -0.57 -5.24
N ASN A 602 -5.21 -0.75 -5.19
CA ASN A 602 -4.55 -2.05 -5.20
C ASN A 602 -3.19 -1.94 -4.47
N ASP A 603 -2.39 -3.01 -4.47
CA ASP A 603 -1.11 -3.08 -3.75
C ASP A 603 -0.06 -2.04 -4.22
N THR A 604 -0.19 -1.51 -5.44
CA THR A 604 0.76 -0.55 -6.02
C THR A 604 0.16 0.84 -6.22
N LEU A 605 -1.15 1.01 -6.10
CA LEU A 605 -1.88 2.23 -6.46
C LEU A 605 -2.68 2.77 -5.27
N ARG A 606 -2.32 3.97 -4.81
CA ARG A 606 -2.98 4.64 -3.69
C ARG A 606 -3.29 6.10 -4.01
N LEU A 607 -4.49 6.52 -3.64
CA LEU A 607 -5.00 7.89 -3.77
C LEU A 607 -4.92 8.60 -2.43
N TYR A 608 -4.40 9.83 -2.44
CA TYR A 608 -4.36 10.72 -1.30
C TYR A 608 -5.10 12.01 -1.65
N ILE A 609 -6.21 12.30 -0.96
CA ILE A 609 -7.07 13.45 -1.27
C ILE A 609 -6.96 14.51 -0.17
N THR A 610 -6.94 15.78 -0.57
CA THR A 610 -6.89 16.96 0.30
C THR A 610 -7.78 18.09 -0.22
N TYR A 611 -8.14 19.02 0.66
CA TYR A 611 -8.95 20.20 0.37
C TYR A 611 -8.10 21.41 -0.06
N ARG A 612 -6.76 21.31 0.02
CA ARG A 612 -5.84 22.42 -0.29
C ARG A 612 -4.96 22.10 -1.48
N LYS A 613 -4.69 23.12 -2.31
CA LYS A 613 -3.57 23.07 -3.26
C LYS A 613 -2.27 22.92 -2.48
N PHE A 614 -1.33 22.17 -3.06
CA PHE A 614 -0.02 21.93 -2.47
C PHE A 614 1.10 22.30 -3.46
N SER A 615 2.32 22.44 -2.97
CA SER A 615 3.52 22.73 -3.77
C SER A 615 4.65 21.76 -3.45
N ASP A 616 4.70 21.27 -2.22
CA ASP A 616 5.72 20.37 -1.73
C ASP A 616 5.10 19.00 -1.40
N ILE A 617 5.76 17.94 -1.88
CA ILE A 617 5.44 16.55 -1.56
C ILE A 617 6.67 15.97 -0.87
N ASP A 618 6.54 15.56 0.38
CA ASP A 618 7.58 14.89 1.14
C ASP A 618 7.19 13.41 1.33
N LEU A 619 8.04 12.48 0.91
CA LEU A 619 7.90 11.04 1.16
C LEU A 619 9.07 10.56 2.00
N TYR A 620 8.80 9.92 3.13
CA TYR A 620 9.84 9.36 3.98
C TYR A 620 9.29 8.24 4.85
N LEU A 621 10.18 7.37 5.31
CA LEU A 621 9.90 6.58 6.50
C LEU A 621 10.29 7.39 7.72
N LYS A 622 9.42 7.45 8.73
CA LYS A 622 9.83 7.99 10.05
C LYS A 622 11.06 7.22 10.54
N HIS A 623 11.98 7.94 11.19
CA HIS A 623 13.23 7.39 11.76
C HIS A 623 12.99 6.15 12.66
N GLU A 624 11.77 6.02 13.18
CA GLU A 624 11.28 4.99 14.09
C GLU A 624 10.83 3.67 13.41
N ASN A 625 10.90 3.58 12.08
CA ASN A 625 10.67 2.33 11.33
C ASN A 625 11.88 1.38 11.34
N ALA A 626 13.01 1.83 11.91
CA ALA A 626 14.13 0.97 12.24
C ALA A 626 13.87 0.23 13.56
N HIS A 627 14.35 -1.01 13.68
CA HIS A 627 14.13 -1.94 14.81
C HIS A 627 14.71 -1.50 16.17
N PHE A 628 14.82 -0.21 16.45
CA PHE A 628 15.41 0.35 17.68
C PHE A 628 14.54 1.51 18.21
N GLY A 629 13.33 1.18 18.63
CA GLY A 629 12.45 2.10 19.37
C GLY A 629 12.85 2.23 20.84
N LYS A 630 12.19 3.12 21.58
CA LYS A 630 12.28 3.16 23.05
C LYS A 630 11.80 1.80 23.61
N GLU A 631 12.38 1.33 24.72
CA GLU A 631 11.83 0.15 25.39
C GLU A 631 10.39 0.44 25.85
N TYR A 632 9.45 -0.46 25.54
CA TYR A 632 8.06 -0.34 25.98
C TYR A 632 7.80 -1.30 27.13
N ASN A 633 7.41 -0.77 28.29
CA ASN A 633 6.94 -1.58 29.39
C ASN A 633 5.45 -1.90 29.21
N ALA A 634 5.15 -3.14 28.83
CA ALA A 634 3.78 -3.62 28.67
C ALA A 634 3.00 -3.66 29.99
N GLU A 635 3.65 -3.86 31.14
CA GLU A 635 2.97 -3.93 32.45
C GLU A 635 2.54 -2.55 32.96
N GLU A 636 3.39 -1.55 32.77
CA GLU A 636 3.15 -0.16 33.19
C GLU A 636 2.48 0.69 32.10
N ASN A 637 2.31 0.13 30.90
CA ASN A 637 1.80 0.79 29.69
C ASN A 637 2.53 2.11 29.41
N GLN A 638 3.86 2.09 29.50
CA GLN A 638 4.72 3.29 29.42
C GLN A 638 5.98 3.05 28.59
N PHE A 639 6.37 4.07 27.83
CA PHE A 639 7.65 4.11 27.13
C PHE A 639 8.77 4.44 28.11
N ILE A 640 9.74 3.54 28.24
CA ILE A 640 10.96 3.75 29.03
C ILE A 640 11.95 4.55 28.18
N GLY A 641 12.51 5.62 28.76
CA GLY A 641 13.58 6.38 28.13
C GLY A 641 14.85 5.53 28.01
N LEU A 642 15.46 5.51 26.82
CA LEU A 642 16.77 4.90 26.58
C LEU A 642 17.79 5.50 27.57
N LYS A 643 18.35 4.68 28.47
CA LYS A 643 19.33 5.13 29.48
C LYS A 643 20.72 5.39 28.90
N ASP A 644 21.01 4.88 27.71
CA ASP A 644 22.34 4.96 27.08
C ASP A 644 22.39 5.97 25.92
N GLY A 645 23.32 6.91 26.01
CA GLY A 645 23.63 7.87 24.95
C GLY A 645 24.11 7.21 23.65
N GLY A 646 24.62 5.97 23.72
CA GLY A 646 25.04 5.19 22.54
C GLY A 646 23.87 4.71 21.67
N VAL A 647 22.70 4.39 22.26
CA VAL A 647 21.51 3.98 21.51
C VAL A 647 20.80 5.20 20.92
N GLN A 648 20.82 6.34 21.62
CA GLN A 648 20.38 7.62 21.05
C GLN A 648 21.24 8.03 19.85
N LEU A 649 22.57 7.95 19.96
CA LEU A 649 23.47 8.21 18.83
C LEU A 649 23.27 7.20 17.69
N ALA A 650 23.10 5.90 17.99
CA ALA A 650 22.82 4.90 16.98
C ALA A 650 21.52 5.24 16.22
N ASN A 651 20.47 5.65 16.93
CA ASN A 651 19.21 6.08 16.32
C ASN A 651 19.34 7.35 15.48
N GLU A 652 20.17 8.31 15.88
CA GLU A 652 20.42 9.55 15.13
C GLU A 652 21.29 9.35 13.87
N TYR A 653 22.28 8.45 13.93
CA TYR A 653 23.32 8.32 12.89
C TYR A 653 23.16 7.11 11.95
N LEU A 654 22.61 5.97 12.42
CA LEU A 654 22.44 4.77 11.57
C LEU A 654 21.16 4.79 10.71
N TYR A 655 20.17 5.64 11.04
CA TYR A 655 18.81 5.54 10.50
C TYR A 655 18.28 6.81 9.84
N ARG A 656 19.11 7.48 9.03
CA ARG A 656 18.56 8.42 8.05
C ARG A 656 17.85 7.61 6.95
N GLN A 657 16.58 7.32 7.21
CA GLN A 657 15.67 6.79 6.21
C GLN A 657 15.64 7.75 5.02
N PRO A 658 15.58 7.25 3.77
CA PRO A 658 15.54 8.11 2.61
C PRO A 658 14.30 9.00 2.69
N LYS A 659 14.54 10.31 2.71
CA LYS A 659 13.51 11.34 2.55
C LYS A 659 13.61 11.89 1.14
N LEU A 660 12.56 11.70 0.35
CA LEU A 660 12.40 12.32 -0.94
C LEU A 660 11.54 13.56 -0.76
N ARG A 661 12.06 14.70 -1.21
CA ARG A 661 11.30 15.94 -1.29
C ARG A 661 11.15 16.32 -2.75
N MET A 662 9.92 16.46 -3.21
CA MET A 662 9.62 16.92 -4.56
C MET A 662 8.85 18.22 -4.48
N GLN A 663 9.21 19.14 -5.37
CA GLN A 663 8.52 20.42 -5.52
C GLN A 663 7.81 20.46 -6.86
N LEU A 664 6.56 20.89 -6.81
CA LEU A 664 5.78 21.20 -7.99
C LEU A 664 6.23 22.56 -8.51
N ASN A 665 6.60 22.63 -9.79
CA ASN A 665 6.76 23.89 -10.50
C ASN A 665 5.37 24.46 -10.80
N VAL A 666 4.73 25.06 -9.79
CA VAL A 666 3.42 25.71 -9.92
C VAL A 666 3.52 27.06 -10.65
N SER A 667 4.74 27.55 -10.92
CA SER A 667 5.02 28.90 -11.44
C SER A 667 5.12 29.02 -12.96
N SER A 668 4.94 27.96 -13.75
CA SER A 668 5.03 28.07 -15.22
C SER A 668 4.29 26.95 -15.96
N VAL A 669 2.96 27.06 -16.11
CA VAL A 669 2.18 26.76 -17.33
C VAL A 669 0.83 27.46 -17.22
#